data_AF-A0AAN8DNR7-F1
#
_entry.id   AF-A0AAN8DNR7-F1
#
_cell.length_a   1.000
_cell.length_b   1.000
_cell.length_c   1.000
_cell.angle_alpha   90.00
_cell.angle_beta   90.00
_cell.angle_gamma   90.00
#
_symmetry.space_group_name_H-M   'P 1'
#
loop_
_entity.id
_entity.type
_entity.pdbx_description
1 polymer ?
#
loop_
_entity_poly.entity_id
_entity_poly.type
_entity_poly.pdbx_seq_one_letter_code
_entity_poly.pdbx_strand_id
1 'polypeptide(L)'
;MYSHNLNWRMEIIDFDSTEVDPPINFYLSYLEEEIQSKLQDSEARITPGKSEGRVLLEIQEDSLANFIDLLRERQEVTKCYPEKEEMQKEIGGLKAQLAESSSVLEHLKTQLLKICPMLRQAQKDVMQLTATNKDQKASLEHMKEEKEALQNKLHAERHFLAVSKTNVEVDLERYPQIEREENKNLQVALEKAECVSQVQCRRLELEKTTLQEQAEKSSAALLLCQEEKASLLTEFQQRKTSHATQLNEILTKAEQKLERDRIKSKNDRSTLLQTTESLQRTLQEKEKELQKAQSLSRSLLHEAEESSAALLLCQEEKASLLTEFQQRKTSYVTQLSEILTKAGQKLERDRIKSKDDGSTLLQATENLQRTLQEKEKELQKAQSLSRSLLHEAEESSAALLLCQEEKASLLTEFQQRKTSHATQLNEILTKAEQKLERDRIKSKNDSSTLLQTTENLQRTLQEKEKELQKAQSLSRSLLHEAEESSAALLLCQEEKASLLTEFQQRKTSYVTQLSEILTKAEQKLERDRIKSKDDSSTLLQTTENLQKSTAALDTQLVKETKLKSALRQTQQELKSLNRQWRKEKTCLTSQLKGAHRTHLSELQMQETKMAVLLKQAEDKLGNQLFLWQEEKASLLTEAEERKTSYLPLLREQKQANFKLVDALREAEQKLEWNHVQWQVDRSTLLQTTESLQRTLQEKEKEQDWQKAESAMKSQVEDAESAMKSQVEDAESQIPQKSEGWFPKFF
;
A
#
# COMPACT_ATOMS: atom_id res chain seq x y z
N MET A 1 17.24 -79.82 -4.99
CA MET A 1 18.04 -79.94 -3.75
C MET A 1 18.19 -78.54 -3.14
N TYR A 2 17.73 -78.38 -1.89
CA TYR A 2 17.82 -77.24 -0.93
C TYR A 2 17.27 -75.86 -1.37
N SER A 3 16.07 -75.42 -0.92
CA SER A 3 15.74 -74.65 0.32
C SER A 3 16.49 -73.30 0.43
N HIS A 4 15.85 -72.13 0.54
CA HIS A 4 14.89 -71.75 1.57
C HIS A 4 13.83 -70.71 1.16
N ASN A 5 12.68 -70.91 1.79
CA ASN A 5 11.48 -70.10 1.89
C ASN A 5 11.67 -69.04 2.99
N LEU A 6 11.34 -67.76 2.76
CA LEU A 6 11.00 -66.81 3.84
C LEU A 6 9.71 -66.09 3.48
N ASN A 7 8.68 -66.51 4.22
CA ASN A 7 7.30 -66.12 4.22
C ASN A 7 7.13 -65.00 5.24
N TRP A 8 6.67 -63.81 4.83
CA TRP A 8 6.15 -62.79 5.75
C TRP A 8 4.64 -62.72 5.55
N ARG A 9 3.92 -63.48 6.39
CA ARG A 9 2.50 -63.30 6.66
C ARG A 9 2.35 -62.02 7.47
N MET A 10 1.58 -61.07 6.93
CA MET A 10 1.13 -59.90 7.65
C MET A 10 -0.21 -60.28 8.30
N GLU A 11 -0.18 -60.59 9.60
CA GLU A 11 -1.37 -60.80 10.41
C GLU A 11 -2.10 -59.46 10.56
N ILE A 12 -3.35 -59.45 10.12
CA ILE A 12 -4.32 -58.40 10.44
C ILE A 12 -4.70 -58.63 11.90
N ILE A 13 -4.27 -57.73 12.78
CA ILE A 13 -4.76 -57.66 14.15
C ILE A 13 -6.08 -56.89 14.11
N ASP A 14 -7.17 -57.62 14.26
CA ASP A 14 -8.48 -57.07 14.60
C ASP A 14 -8.37 -56.37 15.96
N PHE A 15 -8.59 -55.06 15.97
CA PHE A 15 -8.73 -54.28 17.20
C PHE A 15 -10.18 -54.34 17.64
N ASP A 16 -10.43 -55.20 18.63
CA ASP A 16 -11.73 -55.39 19.27
C ASP A 16 -12.09 -54.13 20.09
N SER A 17 -13.26 -53.59 19.80
CA SER A 17 -13.82 -52.40 20.42
C SER A 17 -14.35 -52.73 21.83
N THR A 18 -13.49 -52.63 22.84
CA THR A 18 -13.95 -52.57 24.24
C THR A 18 -14.00 -51.12 24.71
N GLU A 19 -15.24 -50.64 24.88
CA GLU A 19 -15.64 -49.47 25.68
C GLU A 19 -14.79 -49.35 26.95
N VAL A 20 -13.92 -48.34 26.96
CA VAL A 20 -13.44 -47.71 28.18
C VAL A 20 -13.56 -46.22 27.91
N ASP A 21 -14.61 -45.60 28.47
CA ASP A 21 -14.77 -44.15 28.47
C ASP A 21 -13.48 -43.51 29.01
N PRO A 22 -12.72 -42.77 28.18
CA PRO A 22 -11.55 -42.07 28.68
C PRO A 22 -12.01 -40.89 29.54
N PRO A 23 -11.30 -40.56 30.63
CA PRO A 23 -11.62 -39.42 31.49
C PRO A 23 -11.22 -38.12 30.78
N ILE A 24 -11.94 -37.74 29.72
CA ILE A 24 -11.70 -36.54 28.92
C ILE A 24 -12.21 -35.27 29.63
N ASN A 25 -12.94 -35.40 30.74
CA ASN A 25 -13.62 -34.25 31.34
C ASN A 25 -12.77 -33.35 32.25
N PHE A 26 -11.55 -33.75 32.67
CA PHE A 26 -10.78 -32.92 33.59
C PHE A 26 -10.33 -31.58 32.97
N TYR A 27 -9.86 -31.62 31.72
CA TYR A 27 -9.39 -30.41 31.03
C TYR A 27 -10.54 -29.47 30.67
N LEU A 28 -11.69 -30.02 30.27
CA LEU A 28 -12.85 -29.20 29.92
C LEU A 28 -13.47 -28.55 31.15
N SER A 29 -13.55 -29.24 32.28
CA SER A 29 -14.03 -28.64 33.53
C SER A 29 -13.11 -27.53 34.05
N TYR A 30 -11.79 -27.70 33.95
CA TYR A 30 -10.83 -26.64 34.32
C TYR A 30 -10.96 -25.42 33.39
N LEU A 31 -11.09 -25.64 32.09
CA LEU A 31 -11.31 -24.57 31.11
C LEU A 31 -12.67 -23.88 31.32
N GLU A 32 -13.72 -24.63 31.65
CA GLU A 32 -15.05 -24.08 31.95
C GLU A 32 -14.98 -23.18 33.19
N GLU A 33 -14.34 -23.63 34.27
CA GLU A 33 -14.15 -22.84 35.49
C GLU A 33 -13.30 -21.57 35.25
N GLU A 34 -12.25 -21.66 34.42
CA GLU A 34 -11.43 -20.51 34.05
C GLU A 34 -12.23 -19.49 33.21
N ILE A 35 -13.06 -19.95 32.29
CA ILE A 35 -13.92 -19.09 31.47
C ILE A 35 -15.02 -18.45 32.32
N GLN A 36 -15.68 -19.21 33.19
CA GLN A 36 -16.69 -18.68 34.11
C GLN A 36 -16.11 -17.59 35.02
N SER A 37 -14.91 -17.81 35.55
CA SER A 37 -14.19 -16.83 36.39
C SER A 37 -13.82 -15.55 35.62
N LYS A 38 -13.30 -15.69 34.38
CA LYS A 38 -12.84 -14.55 33.57
C LYS A 38 -13.98 -13.72 32.98
N LEU A 39 -15.06 -14.37 32.57
CA LEU A 39 -16.24 -13.69 32.01
C LEU A 39 -17.21 -13.23 33.10
N GLN A 40 -16.98 -13.62 34.36
CA GLN A 40 -17.94 -13.48 35.46
C GLN A 40 -19.32 -14.06 35.12
N ASP A 41 -19.33 -15.09 34.26
CA ASP A 41 -20.53 -15.77 33.80
C ASP A 41 -20.58 -17.15 34.45
N SER A 42 -21.39 -17.31 35.49
CA SER A 42 -21.56 -18.61 36.15
C SER A 42 -22.28 -19.65 35.29
N GLU A 43 -22.88 -19.24 34.18
CA GLU A 43 -23.58 -20.11 33.23
C GLU A 43 -22.74 -20.44 32.00
N ALA A 44 -21.52 -19.91 31.88
CA ALA A 44 -20.67 -20.24 30.75
C ALA A 44 -20.35 -21.75 30.73
N ARG A 45 -20.69 -22.43 29.63
CA ARG A 45 -20.48 -23.88 29.47
C ARG A 45 -19.64 -24.20 28.25
N ILE A 46 -18.74 -25.17 28.40
CA ILE A 46 -17.94 -25.71 27.31
C ILE A 46 -18.43 -27.13 27.00
N THR A 47 -18.97 -27.34 25.81
CA THR A 47 -19.35 -28.68 25.35
C THR A 47 -18.46 -29.14 24.19
N PRO A 48 -18.15 -30.44 24.07
CA PRO A 48 -17.39 -30.96 22.94
C PRO A 48 -18.15 -30.74 21.62
N GLY A 49 -17.50 -30.16 20.61
CA GLY A 49 -18.08 -29.95 19.29
C GLY A 49 -18.16 -31.25 18.49
N LYS A 50 -19.06 -31.30 17.49
CA LYS A 50 -19.27 -32.47 16.60
C LYS A 50 -18.07 -32.84 15.72
N SER A 51 -17.00 -32.07 15.75
CA SER A 51 -15.80 -32.23 14.95
C SER A 51 -14.60 -32.23 15.88
N GLU A 52 -13.71 -33.20 15.68
CA GLU A 52 -12.52 -33.40 16.49
C GLU A 52 -11.71 -32.10 16.63
N GLY A 53 -11.34 -31.75 17.87
CA GLY A 53 -10.59 -30.55 18.20
C GLY A 53 -11.40 -29.24 18.29
N ARG A 54 -12.74 -29.27 18.23
CA ARG A 54 -13.58 -28.07 18.46
C ARG A 54 -14.39 -28.19 19.74
N VAL A 55 -14.56 -27.07 20.45
CA VAL A 55 -15.46 -26.94 21.60
C VAL A 55 -16.52 -25.87 21.30
N LEU A 56 -17.75 -26.10 21.74
CA LEU A 56 -18.83 -25.13 21.70
C LEU A 56 -18.88 -24.43 23.06
N LEU A 57 -18.77 -23.10 23.03
CA LEU A 57 -18.82 -22.26 24.21
C LEU A 57 -20.15 -21.51 24.23
N GLU A 58 -20.96 -21.78 25.24
CA GLU A 58 -22.24 -21.11 25.51
C GLU A 58 -21.99 -20.08 26.61
N ILE A 59 -22.32 -18.80 26.36
CA ILE A 59 -22.13 -17.67 27.29
C ILE A 59 -23.42 -16.84 27.24
N GLN A 60 -23.84 -16.27 28.37
CA GLN A 60 -24.92 -15.29 28.40
C GLN A 60 -24.56 -14.03 27.61
N GLU A 61 -25.52 -13.51 26.84
CA GLU A 61 -25.33 -12.34 25.98
C GLU A 61 -24.89 -11.10 26.77
N ASP A 62 -25.42 -10.92 27.98
CA ASP A 62 -25.08 -9.79 28.86
C ASP A 62 -23.63 -9.87 29.38
N SER A 63 -23.16 -11.08 29.70
CA SER A 63 -21.76 -11.33 30.10
C SER A 63 -20.80 -11.13 28.94
N LEU A 64 -21.22 -11.50 27.72
CA LEU A 64 -20.46 -11.25 26.50
C LEU A 64 -20.37 -9.74 26.19
N ALA A 65 -21.47 -9.00 26.36
CA ALA A 65 -21.49 -7.55 26.18
C ALA A 65 -20.55 -6.85 27.16
N ASN A 66 -20.60 -7.21 28.45
CA ASN A 66 -19.70 -6.69 29.47
C ASN A 66 -18.22 -6.99 29.15
N PHE A 67 -17.92 -8.19 28.67
CA PHE A 67 -16.56 -8.55 28.26
C PHE A 67 -16.09 -7.78 27.03
N ILE A 68 -16.96 -7.57 26.04
CA ILE A 68 -16.65 -6.76 24.85
C ILE A 68 -16.40 -5.30 25.23
N ASP A 69 -17.18 -4.76 26.17
CA ASP A 69 -16.97 -3.39 26.67
C ASP A 69 -15.68 -3.28 27.47
N LEU A 70 -15.34 -4.28 28.31
CA LEU A 70 -14.04 -4.39 29.00
C LEU A 70 -12.86 -4.47 28.01
N LEU A 71 -13.02 -5.19 26.90
CA LEU A 71 -12.01 -5.26 25.83
C LEU A 71 -11.89 -3.93 25.09
N ARG A 72 -12.99 -3.21 24.89
CA ARG A 72 -13.01 -1.88 24.25
C ARG A 72 -12.35 -0.84 25.14
N GLU A 73 -12.62 -0.89 26.44
CA GLU A 73 -12.04 0.01 27.46
C GLU A 73 -10.54 -0.24 27.64
N ARG A 74 -10.08 -1.50 27.57
CA ARG A 74 -8.64 -1.84 27.50
C ARG A 74 -7.98 -1.40 26.18
N GLN A 75 -8.73 -1.31 25.08
CA GLN A 75 -8.21 -0.87 23.79
C GLN A 75 -7.89 0.63 23.75
N GLU A 76 -8.55 1.45 24.57
CA GLU A 76 -8.33 2.90 24.62
C GLU A 76 -7.17 3.33 25.53
N VAL A 77 -6.77 2.50 26.50
CA VAL A 77 -5.79 2.89 27.54
C VAL A 77 -4.36 2.39 27.27
N THR A 78 -4.15 1.39 26.40
CA THR A 78 -2.79 0.95 26.04
C THR A 78 -2.41 1.29 24.60
N LYS A 79 -1.75 2.44 24.43
CA LYS A 79 -0.79 2.67 23.34
C LYS A 79 0.36 1.65 23.49
N CYS A 80 0.18 0.43 23.00
CA CYS A 80 1.23 -0.59 22.92
C CYS A 80 1.70 -0.72 21.46
N TYR A 81 2.86 -0.15 21.15
CA TYR A 81 3.64 -0.44 19.94
C TYR A 81 5.13 -0.42 20.32
N PRO A 82 5.66 -1.58 20.76
CA PRO A 82 6.78 -2.17 20.03
C PRO A 82 6.55 -3.64 19.62
N GLU A 83 5.70 -4.37 20.34
CA GLU A 83 5.60 -5.83 20.23
C GLU A 83 4.83 -6.29 18.99
N LYS A 84 3.90 -5.48 18.48
CA LYS A 84 3.19 -5.74 17.21
C LYS A 84 4.11 -5.59 15.99
N GLU A 85 5.08 -4.70 16.07
CA GLU A 85 6.09 -4.51 15.02
C GLU A 85 7.10 -5.66 15.05
N GLU A 86 7.48 -6.13 16.24
CA GLU A 86 8.34 -7.28 16.44
C GLU A 86 7.66 -8.59 16.00
N MET A 87 6.39 -8.80 16.38
CA MET A 87 5.59 -9.93 15.87
C MET A 87 5.35 -9.84 14.37
N GLN A 88 5.15 -8.66 13.77
CA GLN A 88 5.05 -8.56 12.30
C GLN A 88 6.39 -8.86 11.61
N LYS A 89 7.51 -8.52 12.26
CA LYS A 89 8.85 -8.84 11.78
C LYS A 89 9.16 -10.34 11.93
N GLU A 90 8.72 -10.96 13.01
CA GLU A 90 8.88 -12.39 13.29
C GLU A 90 7.95 -13.24 12.42
N ILE A 91 6.69 -12.82 12.22
CA ILE A 91 5.77 -13.41 11.23
C ILE A 91 6.30 -13.22 9.81
N GLY A 92 6.94 -12.10 9.51
CA GLY A 92 7.65 -11.86 8.25
C GLY A 92 8.83 -12.82 8.07
N GLY A 93 9.62 -13.06 9.11
CA GLY A 93 10.74 -14.00 9.13
C GLY A 93 10.29 -15.46 9.01
N LEU A 94 9.25 -15.86 9.75
CA LEU A 94 8.68 -17.21 9.70
C LEU A 94 7.98 -17.47 8.37
N LYS A 95 7.35 -16.47 7.73
CA LYS A 95 6.82 -16.61 6.36
C LYS A 95 7.92 -16.76 5.32
N ALA A 96 9.05 -16.07 5.48
CA ALA A 96 10.21 -16.24 4.61
C ALA A 96 10.83 -17.64 4.77
N GLN A 97 11.00 -18.11 6.00
CA GLN A 97 11.49 -19.47 6.29
C GLN A 97 10.51 -20.57 5.83
N LEU A 98 9.20 -20.32 5.91
CA LEU A 98 8.17 -21.25 5.40
C LEU A 98 8.16 -21.29 3.87
N ALA A 99 8.38 -20.16 3.20
CA ALA A 99 8.54 -20.11 1.74
C ALA A 99 9.84 -20.82 1.28
N GLU A 100 10.92 -20.68 2.04
CA GLU A 100 12.19 -21.33 1.76
C GLU A 100 12.12 -22.85 2.01
N SER A 101 11.52 -23.29 3.11
CA SER A 101 11.26 -24.72 3.38
C SER A 101 10.23 -25.33 2.44
N SER A 102 9.24 -24.57 1.96
CA SER A 102 8.34 -25.00 0.88
C SER A 102 9.08 -25.20 -0.45
N SER A 103 10.11 -24.39 -0.74
CA SER A 103 10.94 -24.56 -1.93
C SER A 103 11.84 -25.80 -1.84
N VAL A 104 12.34 -26.12 -0.65
CA VAL A 104 13.10 -27.35 -0.38
C VAL A 104 12.21 -28.58 -0.44
N LEU A 105 10.98 -28.50 0.06
CA LEU A 105 10.01 -29.59 -0.01
C LEU A 105 9.58 -29.88 -1.45
N GLU A 106 9.37 -28.84 -2.26
CA GLU A 106 9.08 -29.00 -3.69
C GLU A 106 10.30 -29.48 -4.48
N HIS A 107 11.51 -29.07 -4.11
CA HIS A 107 12.74 -29.61 -4.68
C HIS A 107 12.89 -31.11 -4.37
N LEU A 108 12.65 -31.53 -3.12
CA LEU A 108 12.67 -32.94 -2.70
C LEU A 108 11.55 -33.75 -3.34
N LYS A 109 10.34 -33.21 -3.48
CA LYS A 109 9.24 -33.83 -4.24
C LYS A 109 9.63 -34.04 -5.70
N THR A 110 10.25 -33.03 -6.32
CA THR A 110 10.70 -33.08 -7.70
C THR A 110 11.84 -34.10 -7.88
N GLN A 111 12.73 -34.25 -6.89
CA GLN A 111 13.74 -35.30 -6.88
C GLN A 111 13.12 -36.70 -6.67
N LEU A 112 12.15 -36.85 -5.76
CA LEU A 112 11.45 -38.11 -5.51
C LEU A 112 10.65 -38.56 -6.75
N LEU A 113 10.01 -37.62 -7.45
CA LEU A 113 9.30 -37.85 -8.71
C LEU A 113 10.23 -38.22 -9.88
N LYS A 114 11.51 -37.83 -9.83
CA LYS A 114 12.54 -38.29 -10.77
C LYS A 114 13.09 -39.67 -10.44
N ILE A 115 13.21 -40.01 -9.16
CA ILE A 115 13.72 -41.32 -8.70
C ILE A 115 12.69 -42.43 -8.92
N CYS A 116 11.39 -42.16 -8.73
CA CYS A 116 10.32 -43.16 -8.90
C CYS A 116 10.25 -43.85 -10.27
N PRO A 117 10.37 -43.16 -11.42
CA PRO A 117 10.44 -43.81 -12.73
C PRO A 117 11.78 -44.54 -12.95
N MET A 118 12.90 -44.05 -12.41
CA MET A 118 14.18 -44.75 -12.49
C MET A 118 14.18 -46.07 -11.71
N LEU A 119 13.55 -46.10 -10.53
CA LEU A 119 13.41 -47.32 -9.72
C LEU A 119 12.48 -48.34 -10.42
N ARG A 120 11.38 -47.87 -11.02
CA ARG A 120 10.46 -48.72 -11.80
C ARG A 120 11.12 -49.26 -13.07
N GLN A 121 11.98 -48.47 -13.72
CA GLN A 121 12.74 -48.91 -14.89
C GLN A 121 13.82 -49.93 -14.50
N ALA A 122 14.59 -49.67 -13.44
CA ALA A 122 15.58 -50.62 -12.93
C ALA A 122 14.95 -51.96 -12.51
N GLN A 123 13.75 -51.94 -11.91
CA GLN A 123 13.00 -53.15 -11.58
C GLN A 123 12.55 -53.92 -12.84
N LYS A 124 12.14 -53.20 -13.90
CA LYS A 124 11.81 -53.78 -15.22
C LYS A 124 13.03 -54.41 -15.89
N ASP A 125 14.18 -53.74 -15.83
CA ASP A 125 15.43 -54.18 -16.43
C ASP A 125 15.97 -55.43 -15.72
N VAL A 126 15.86 -55.50 -14.39
CA VAL A 126 16.20 -56.70 -13.61
C VAL A 126 15.29 -57.88 -13.98
N MET A 127 13.98 -57.65 -14.15
CA MET A 127 13.06 -58.70 -14.59
C MET A 127 13.35 -59.20 -16.01
N GLN A 128 13.68 -58.30 -16.94
CA GLN A 128 14.11 -58.66 -18.29
C GLN A 128 15.44 -59.43 -18.29
N LEU A 129 16.41 -59.04 -17.46
CA LEU A 129 17.68 -59.76 -17.31
C LEU A 129 17.50 -61.16 -16.72
N THR A 130 16.56 -61.37 -15.79
CA THR A 130 16.23 -62.72 -15.32
C THR A 130 15.54 -63.59 -16.37
N ALA A 131 14.74 -62.99 -17.26
CA ALA A 131 14.10 -63.72 -18.36
C ALA A 131 15.14 -64.13 -19.43
N THR A 132 16.01 -63.21 -19.83
CA THR A 132 17.06 -63.49 -20.83
C THR A 132 18.10 -64.49 -20.33
N ASN A 133 18.46 -64.46 -19.04
CA ASN A 133 19.33 -65.49 -18.44
C ASN A 133 18.68 -66.89 -18.45
N LYS A 134 17.35 -66.97 -18.32
CA LYS A 134 16.61 -68.24 -18.36
C LYS A 134 16.60 -68.83 -19.77
N ASP A 135 16.45 -67.98 -20.78
CA ASP A 135 16.49 -68.36 -22.20
C ASP A 135 17.91 -68.72 -22.66
N GLN A 136 18.93 -67.99 -22.20
CA GLN A 136 20.34 -68.31 -22.46
C GLN A 136 20.74 -69.65 -21.83
N LYS A 137 20.22 -69.98 -20.64
CA LYS A 137 20.43 -71.28 -19.99
C LYS A 137 19.79 -72.43 -20.79
N ALA A 138 18.60 -72.22 -21.35
CA ALA A 138 17.95 -73.22 -22.22
C ALA A 138 18.70 -73.41 -23.55
N SER A 139 19.22 -72.32 -24.14
CA SER A 139 20.02 -72.38 -25.37
C SER A 139 21.37 -73.10 -25.17
N LEU A 140 21.98 -72.95 -23.99
CA LEU A 140 23.22 -73.67 -23.63
C LEU A 140 23.02 -75.17 -23.43
N GLU A 141 21.86 -75.61 -22.93
CA GLU A 141 21.53 -77.05 -22.85
C GLU A 141 21.28 -77.64 -24.24
N HIS A 142 20.54 -76.94 -25.10
CA HIS A 142 20.31 -77.37 -26.49
C HIS A 142 21.62 -77.52 -27.27
N MET A 143 22.57 -76.58 -27.12
CA MET A 143 23.87 -76.68 -27.79
C MET A 143 24.76 -77.80 -27.22
N LYS A 144 24.56 -78.23 -25.97
CA LYS A 144 25.25 -79.40 -25.41
C LYS A 144 24.73 -80.70 -26.03
N GLU A 145 23.41 -80.83 -26.17
CA GLU A 145 22.77 -81.99 -26.79
C GLU A 145 23.15 -82.11 -28.28
N GLU A 146 23.19 -80.98 -29.00
CA GLU A 146 23.56 -80.94 -30.41
C GLU A 146 25.04 -81.30 -30.64
N LYS A 147 25.93 -80.90 -29.72
CA LYS A 147 27.34 -81.27 -29.74
C LYS A 147 27.54 -82.78 -29.53
N GLU A 148 26.78 -83.39 -28.62
CA GLU A 148 26.84 -84.84 -28.34
C GLU A 148 26.31 -85.66 -29.54
N ALA A 149 25.26 -85.18 -30.21
CA ALA A 149 24.73 -85.79 -31.43
C ALA A 149 25.72 -85.74 -32.62
N LEU A 150 26.47 -84.65 -32.77
CA LEU A 150 27.49 -84.51 -33.82
C LEU A 150 28.72 -85.39 -33.56
N GLN A 151 29.11 -85.58 -32.29
CA GLN A 151 30.23 -86.43 -31.92
C GLN A 151 29.95 -87.92 -32.21
N ASN A 152 28.69 -88.35 -32.11
CA ASN A 152 28.26 -89.70 -32.48
C ASN A 152 28.20 -89.93 -34.00
N LYS A 153 27.83 -88.91 -34.79
CA LYS A 153 27.82 -89.00 -36.28
C LYS A 153 29.22 -89.08 -36.88
N LEU A 154 30.18 -88.32 -36.32
CA LEU A 154 31.59 -88.35 -36.76
C LEU A 154 32.23 -89.74 -36.56
N HIS A 155 31.81 -90.47 -35.52
CA HIS A 155 32.32 -91.82 -35.24
C HIS A 155 31.78 -92.87 -36.23
N ALA A 156 30.57 -92.67 -36.77
CA ALA A 156 29.95 -93.53 -37.78
C ALA A 156 30.55 -93.31 -39.19
N GLU A 157 30.87 -92.07 -39.57
CA GLU A 157 31.50 -91.77 -40.87
C GLU A 157 32.92 -92.31 -40.99
N ARG A 158 33.69 -92.33 -39.90
CA ARG A 158 35.04 -92.93 -39.88
C ARG A 158 35.02 -94.45 -40.10
N HIS A 159 33.92 -95.12 -39.79
CA HIS A 159 33.75 -96.55 -40.02
C HIS A 159 33.31 -96.87 -41.47
N PHE A 160 32.65 -95.94 -42.15
CA PHE A 160 32.20 -96.09 -43.54
C PHE A 160 33.33 -95.79 -44.56
N LEU A 161 34.22 -94.83 -44.24
CA LEU A 161 35.38 -94.51 -45.07
C LEU A 161 36.43 -95.62 -45.15
N ALA A 162 36.49 -96.51 -44.14
CA ALA A 162 37.40 -97.67 -44.14
C ALA A 162 36.97 -98.78 -45.10
N VAL A 163 35.68 -98.85 -45.46
CA VAL A 163 35.10 -99.88 -46.36
C VAL A 163 35.08 -99.41 -47.83
N SER A 164 35.13 -98.10 -48.07
CA SER A 164 34.95 -97.51 -49.41
C SER A 164 36.23 -97.42 -50.25
N LYS A 165 37.38 -97.83 -49.70
CA LYS A 165 38.71 -97.62 -50.31
C LYS A 165 39.16 -98.73 -51.27
N THR A 166 38.34 -99.76 -51.52
CA THR A 166 38.72 -100.90 -52.39
C THR A 166 38.01 -100.97 -53.75
N ASN A 167 37.09 -100.06 -54.08
CA ASN A 167 36.24 -100.20 -55.29
C ASN A 167 36.30 -99.03 -56.30
N VAL A 168 37.26 -98.10 -56.22
CA VAL A 168 37.32 -96.91 -57.10
C VAL A 168 38.50 -96.97 -58.09
N GLU A 169 38.96 -98.17 -58.47
CA GLU A 169 40.05 -98.34 -59.44
C GLU A 169 39.59 -98.64 -60.88
N VAL A 170 38.29 -98.55 -61.21
CA VAL A 170 37.79 -98.95 -62.55
C VAL A 170 37.14 -97.84 -63.39
N ASP A 171 36.75 -96.68 -62.83
CA ASP A 171 35.97 -95.68 -63.60
C ASP A 171 36.70 -94.36 -63.89
N LEU A 172 38.03 -94.39 -64.07
CA LEU A 172 38.86 -93.21 -64.32
C LEU A 172 39.07 -92.83 -65.81
N GLU A 173 38.25 -93.33 -66.73
CA GLU A 173 38.41 -93.02 -68.18
C GLU A 173 37.34 -92.13 -68.82
N ARG A 174 36.41 -91.52 -68.04
CA ARG A 174 35.37 -90.61 -68.60
C ARG A 174 35.40 -89.14 -68.15
N TYR A 175 36.29 -88.76 -67.23
CA TYR A 175 36.31 -87.42 -66.63
C TYR A 175 36.84 -86.24 -67.47
N PRO A 176 37.75 -86.39 -68.45
CA PRO A 176 38.39 -85.21 -69.08
C PRO A 176 37.54 -84.39 -70.06
N GLN A 177 36.33 -84.84 -70.41
CA GLN A 177 35.47 -84.17 -71.41
C GLN A 177 34.41 -83.25 -70.79
N ILE A 178 33.91 -83.57 -69.59
CA ILE A 178 32.89 -82.76 -68.89
C ILE A 178 33.53 -81.46 -68.32
N GLU A 179 34.78 -81.56 -67.87
CA GLU A 179 35.52 -80.47 -67.21
C GLU A 179 35.88 -79.30 -68.15
N ARG A 180 35.95 -79.55 -69.48
CA ARG A 180 36.22 -78.50 -70.47
C ARG A 180 34.97 -77.67 -70.83
N GLU A 181 33.79 -78.26 -70.73
CA GLU A 181 32.52 -77.59 -70.99
C GLU A 181 32.10 -76.71 -69.80
N GLU A 182 32.33 -77.17 -68.57
CA GLU A 182 32.05 -76.42 -67.34
C GLU A 182 32.96 -75.21 -67.17
N ASN A 183 34.25 -75.32 -67.51
CA ASN A 183 35.18 -74.19 -67.43
C ASN A 183 34.82 -73.04 -68.37
N LYS A 184 34.29 -73.31 -69.57
CA LYS A 184 33.83 -72.26 -70.49
C LYS A 184 32.60 -71.51 -69.96
N ASN A 185 31.68 -72.22 -69.29
CA ASN A 185 30.49 -71.60 -68.71
C ASN A 185 30.81 -70.76 -67.45
N LEU A 186 31.80 -71.18 -66.66
CA LEU A 186 32.27 -70.43 -65.50
C LEU A 186 32.97 -69.13 -65.89
N GLN A 187 33.72 -69.11 -67.01
CA GLN A 187 34.40 -67.91 -67.48
C GLN A 187 33.42 -66.81 -67.93
N VAL A 188 32.33 -67.18 -68.61
CA VAL A 188 31.25 -66.24 -69.00
C VAL A 188 30.47 -65.72 -67.79
N ALA A 189 30.33 -66.53 -66.73
CA ALA A 189 29.68 -66.11 -65.49
C ALA A 189 30.56 -65.13 -64.68
N LEU A 190 31.88 -65.33 -64.69
CA LEU A 190 32.86 -64.46 -64.03
C LEU A 190 32.87 -63.05 -64.66
N GLU A 191 32.93 -62.96 -66.00
CA GLU A 191 32.90 -61.69 -66.72
C GLU A 191 31.58 -60.91 -66.48
N LYS A 192 30.45 -61.61 -66.33
CA LYS A 192 29.17 -60.98 -65.95
C LYS A 192 29.16 -60.48 -64.50
N ALA A 193 29.78 -61.20 -63.57
CA ALA A 193 29.86 -60.79 -62.18
C ALA A 193 30.77 -59.57 -62.00
N GLU A 194 31.89 -59.51 -62.72
CA GLU A 194 32.80 -58.35 -62.73
C GLU A 194 32.12 -57.10 -63.28
N CYS A 195 31.34 -57.23 -64.36
CA CYS A 195 30.55 -56.14 -64.92
C CYS A 195 29.53 -55.57 -63.91
N VAL A 196 28.82 -56.44 -63.18
CA VAL A 196 27.85 -56.01 -62.15
C VAL A 196 28.55 -55.32 -60.97
N SER A 197 29.70 -55.85 -60.53
CA SER A 197 30.49 -55.24 -59.46
C SER A 197 31.01 -53.85 -59.86
N GLN A 198 31.47 -53.69 -61.11
CA GLN A 198 32.02 -52.43 -61.61
C GLN A 198 30.93 -51.35 -61.75
N VAL A 199 29.72 -51.72 -62.16
CA VAL A 199 28.57 -50.80 -62.20
C VAL A 199 28.16 -50.37 -60.78
N GLN A 200 28.27 -51.26 -59.79
CA GLN A 200 27.93 -50.96 -58.41
C GLN A 200 28.96 -50.03 -57.74
N CYS A 201 30.25 -50.19 -58.02
CA CYS A 201 31.29 -49.27 -57.56
C CYS A 201 31.09 -47.85 -58.12
N ARG A 202 30.83 -47.71 -59.42
CA ARG A 202 30.57 -46.38 -60.04
C ARG A 202 29.34 -45.69 -59.45
N ARG A 203 28.32 -46.45 -59.06
CA ARG A 203 27.12 -45.89 -58.41
C ARG A 203 27.42 -45.37 -57.00
N LEU A 204 28.21 -46.10 -56.21
CA LEU A 204 28.60 -45.69 -54.86
C LEU A 204 29.54 -44.47 -54.88
N GLU A 205 30.42 -44.37 -55.88
CA GLU A 205 31.27 -43.18 -56.07
C GLU A 205 30.45 -41.93 -56.40
N LEU A 206 29.41 -42.05 -57.24
CA LEU A 206 28.51 -40.95 -57.56
C LEU A 206 27.65 -40.50 -56.36
N GLU A 207 27.25 -41.45 -55.52
CA GLU A 207 26.49 -41.17 -54.29
C GLU A 207 27.39 -40.50 -53.22
N LYS A 208 28.67 -40.89 -53.16
CA LYS A 208 29.67 -40.24 -52.30
C LYS A 208 29.92 -38.78 -52.71
N THR A 209 30.06 -38.50 -54.00
CA THR A 209 30.32 -37.12 -54.47
C THR A 209 29.11 -36.20 -54.25
N THR A 210 27.90 -36.70 -54.46
CA THR A 210 26.67 -35.91 -54.21
C THR A 210 26.44 -35.61 -52.72
N LEU A 211 26.70 -36.56 -51.83
CA LEU A 211 26.63 -36.32 -50.38
C LEU A 211 27.71 -35.34 -49.90
N GLN A 212 28.91 -35.40 -50.47
CA GLN A 212 29.99 -34.47 -50.13
C GLN A 212 29.66 -33.03 -50.57
N GLU A 213 29.10 -32.86 -51.77
CA GLU A 213 28.66 -31.55 -52.27
C GLU A 213 27.49 -30.97 -51.43
N GLN A 214 26.60 -31.82 -50.92
CA GLN A 214 25.52 -31.42 -50.01
C GLN A 214 26.03 -31.02 -48.62
N ALA A 215 27.06 -31.70 -48.12
CA ALA A 215 27.74 -31.36 -46.87
C ALA A 215 28.45 -30.00 -46.98
N GLU A 216 29.11 -29.72 -48.11
CA GLU A 216 29.77 -28.44 -48.36
C GLU A 216 28.75 -27.28 -48.47
N LYS A 217 27.61 -27.49 -49.15
CA LYS A 217 26.53 -26.51 -49.23
C LYS A 217 25.89 -26.20 -47.87
N SER A 218 25.69 -27.22 -47.04
CA SER A 218 25.14 -27.03 -45.68
C SER A 218 26.14 -26.37 -44.73
N SER A 219 27.43 -26.67 -44.86
CA SER A 219 28.49 -25.95 -44.15
C SER A 219 28.56 -24.47 -44.52
N ALA A 220 28.45 -24.13 -45.81
CA ALA A 220 28.47 -22.74 -46.28
C ALA A 220 27.25 -21.94 -45.76
N ALA A 221 26.06 -22.56 -45.75
CA ALA A 221 24.85 -21.94 -45.21
C ALA A 221 24.96 -21.67 -43.68
N LEU A 222 25.60 -22.58 -42.94
CA LEU A 222 25.85 -22.42 -41.51
C LEU A 222 26.79 -21.25 -41.21
N LEU A 223 27.82 -21.05 -42.04
CA LEU A 223 28.74 -19.92 -41.95
C LEU A 223 28.04 -18.58 -42.18
N LEU A 224 27.18 -18.48 -43.20
CA LEU A 224 26.38 -17.28 -43.45
C LEU A 224 25.42 -16.96 -42.29
N CYS A 225 24.77 -17.97 -41.70
CA CYS A 225 23.94 -17.79 -40.50
C CYS A 225 24.75 -17.31 -39.28
N GLN A 226 26.01 -17.74 -39.13
CA GLN A 226 26.89 -17.27 -38.06
C GLN A 226 27.31 -15.81 -38.28
N GLU A 227 27.59 -15.42 -39.52
CA GLU A 227 27.92 -14.04 -39.87
C GLU A 227 26.73 -13.08 -39.68
N GLU A 228 25.51 -13.47 -40.08
CA GLU A 228 24.29 -12.69 -39.80
C GLU A 228 24.04 -12.53 -38.29
N LYS A 229 24.23 -13.60 -37.51
CA LYS A 229 24.09 -13.55 -36.05
C LYS A 229 25.11 -12.59 -35.43
N ALA A 230 26.35 -12.60 -35.90
CA ALA A 230 27.38 -11.67 -35.43
C ALA A 230 27.04 -10.22 -35.79
N SER A 231 26.56 -9.98 -37.01
CA SER A 231 26.11 -8.65 -37.47
C SER A 231 24.96 -8.10 -36.62
N LEU A 232 23.91 -8.90 -36.40
CA LEU A 232 22.77 -8.51 -35.56
C LEU A 232 23.18 -8.24 -34.11
N LEU A 233 24.14 -9.00 -33.57
CA LEU A 233 24.66 -8.76 -32.22
C LEU A 233 25.40 -7.43 -32.12
N THR A 234 26.18 -7.06 -33.15
CA THR A 234 26.86 -5.75 -33.18
C THR A 234 25.87 -4.60 -33.32
N GLU A 235 24.83 -4.75 -34.14
CA GLU A 235 23.78 -3.73 -34.30
C GLU A 235 22.98 -3.55 -33.01
N PHE A 236 22.67 -4.64 -32.31
CA PHE A 236 22.00 -4.60 -31.01
C PHE A 236 22.84 -3.85 -29.96
N GLN A 237 24.14 -4.13 -29.88
CA GLN A 237 25.04 -3.43 -28.95
C GLN A 237 25.14 -1.94 -29.29
N GLN A 238 25.16 -1.58 -30.58
CA GLN A 238 25.17 -0.19 -31.02
C GLN A 238 23.86 0.55 -30.70
N ARG A 239 22.71 -0.11 -30.85
CA ARG A 239 21.41 0.46 -30.42
C ARG A 239 21.36 0.64 -28.91
N LYS A 240 21.85 -0.34 -28.14
CA LYS A 240 21.93 -0.27 -26.68
C LYS A 240 22.76 0.92 -26.21
N THR A 241 23.93 1.15 -26.78
CA THR A 241 24.78 2.30 -26.41
C THR A 241 24.16 3.62 -26.83
N SER A 242 23.52 3.69 -28.01
CA SER A 242 22.79 4.87 -28.46
C SER A 242 21.61 5.23 -27.52
N HIS A 243 20.79 4.25 -27.14
CA HIS A 243 19.70 4.46 -26.19
C HIS A 243 20.22 4.90 -24.81
N ALA A 244 21.30 4.27 -24.32
CA ALA A 244 21.92 4.69 -23.06
C ALA A 244 22.41 6.16 -23.11
N THR A 245 23.01 6.58 -24.23
CA THR A 245 23.41 8.00 -24.40
C THR A 245 22.22 8.96 -24.44
N GLN A 246 21.12 8.58 -25.10
CA GLN A 246 19.90 9.40 -25.15
C GLN A 246 19.22 9.53 -23.78
N LEU A 247 19.15 8.43 -23.00
CA LEU A 247 18.61 8.45 -21.65
C LEU A 247 19.44 9.34 -20.72
N ASN A 248 20.76 9.26 -20.79
CA ASN A 248 21.65 10.13 -20.02
C ASN A 248 21.48 11.61 -20.40
N GLU A 249 21.25 11.93 -21.68
CA GLU A 249 20.97 13.30 -22.11
C GLU A 249 19.62 13.82 -21.60
N ILE A 250 18.59 12.96 -21.55
CA ILE A 250 17.28 13.31 -20.98
C ILE A 250 17.39 13.53 -19.47
N LEU A 251 18.09 12.64 -18.76
CA LEU A 251 18.34 12.75 -17.31
C LEU A 251 19.06 14.05 -16.97
N THR A 252 20.16 14.36 -17.65
CA THR A 252 20.90 15.60 -17.42
C THR A 252 20.07 16.85 -17.71
N LYS A 253 19.21 16.85 -18.75
CA LYS A 253 18.28 17.96 -19.00
C LYS A 253 17.20 18.09 -17.92
N ALA A 254 16.71 16.98 -17.38
CA ALA A 254 15.73 16.97 -16.30
C ALA A 254 16.33 17.49 -14.99
N GLU A 255 17.53 17.05 -14.63
CA GLU A 255 18.29 17.53 -13.46
C GLU A 255 18.56 19.05 -13.55
N GLN A 256 19.01 19.53 -14.70
CA GLN A 256 19.22 20.97 -14.94
C GLN A 256 17.93 21.79 -14.83
N LYS A 257 16.77 21.22 -15.18
CA LYS A 257 15.47 21.87 -15.03
C LYS A 257 15.08 21.93 -13.55
N LEU A 258 15.21 20.82 -12.83
CA LEU A 258 14.94 20.75 -11.39
C LEU A 258 15.81 21.73 -10.60
N GLU A 259 17.09 21.86 -10.95
CA GLU A 259 17.98 22.81 -10.27
C GLU A 259 17.58 24.27 -10.54
N ARG A 260 17.17 24.60 -11.78
CA ARG A 260 16.62 25.93 -12.09
C ARG A 260 15.36 26.23 -11.29
N ASP A 261 14.44 25.27 -11.19
CA ASP A 261 13.21 25.41 -10.41
C ASP A 261 13.51 25.55 -8.91
N ARG A 262 14.51 24.82 -8.38
CA ARG A 262 14.98 24.91 -7.00
C ARG A 262 15.57 26.29 -6.69
N ILE A 263 16.40 26.84 -7.58
CA ILE A 263 16.96 28.19 -7.44
C ILE A 263 15.85 29.23 -7.47
N LYS A 264 14.90 29.11 -8.41
CA LYS A 264 13.76 30.02 -8.51
C LYS A 264 12.91 30.00 -7.22
N SER A 265 12.58 28.82 -6.72
CA SER A 265 11.82 28.66 -5.47
C SER A 265 12.55 29.26 -4.26
N LYS A 266 13.88 29.09 -4.16
CA LYS A 266 14.69 29.75 -3.11
C LYS A 266 14.62 31.26 -3.20
N ASN A 267 14.69 31.83 -4.41
CA ASN A 267 14.59 33.27 -4.62
C ASN A 267 13.20 33.79 -4.25
N ASP A 268 12.13 33.09 -4.65
CA ASP A 268 10.74 33.42 -4.30
C ASP A 268 10.51 33.35 -2.78
N ARG A 269 11.12 32.37 -2.10
CA ARG A 269 11.08 32.29 -0.63
C ARG A 269 11.84 33.42 0.03
N SER A 270 12.97 33.83 -0.54
CA SER A 270 13.76 34.97 -0.04
C SER A 270 13.00 36.29 -0.16
N THR A 271 12.30 36.52 -1.27
CA THR A 271 11.47 37.72 -1.46
C THR A 271 10.25 37.71 -0.54
N LEU A 272 9.63 36.55 -0.31
CA LEU A 272 8.57 36.37 0.69
C LEU A 272 9.03 36.65 2.12
N LEU A 273 10.22 36.18 2.50
CA LEU A 273 10.80 36.48 3.81
C LEU A 273 11.07 37.98 3.97
N GLN A 274 11.67 38.61 2.96
CA GLN A 274 11.98 40.04 2.99
C GLN A 274 10.71 40.90 3.07
N THR A 275 9.65 40.53 2.34
CA THR A 275 8.36 41.22 2.42
C THR A 275 7.68 41.01 3.77
N THR A 276 7.77 39.80 4.33
CA THR A 276 7.23 39.50 5.67
C THR A 276 7.94 40.32 6.74
N GLU A 277 9.28 40.41 6.70
CA GLU A 277 10.05 41.25 7.61
C GLU A 277 9.71 42.74 7.48
N SER A 278 9.51 43.24 6.26
CA SER A 278 9.06 44.61 6.01
C SER A 278 7.69 44.90 6.63
N LEU A 279 6.74 43.98 6.45
CA LEU A 279 5.40 44.08 7.06
C LEU A 279 5.48 44.03 8.58
N GLN A 280 6.32 43.17 9.15
CA GLN A 280 6.51 43.06 10.60
C GLN A 280 7.09 44.35 11.20
N ARG A 281 8.06 44.98 10.53
CA ARG A 281 8.57 46.30 10.97
C ARG A 281 7.49 47.37 10.91
N THR A 282 6.71 47.39 9.82
CA THR A 282 5.59 48.34 9.65
C THR A 282 4.55 48.14 10.75
N LEU A 283 4.22 46.89 11.09
CA LEU A 283 3.27 46.56 12.14
C LEU A 283 3.77 47.01 13.51
N GLN A 284 5.04 46.75 13.85
CA GLN A 284 5.66 47.24 15.09
C GLN A 284 5.68 48.78 15.17
N GLU A 285 5.89 49.46 14.05
CA GLU A 285 5.85 50.92 13.99
C GLU A 285 4.43 51.46 14.23
N LYS A 286 3.41 50.80 13.67
CA LYS A 286 2.00 51.11 13.95
C LYS A 286 1.57 50.81 15.38
N GLU A 287 2.09 49.76 15.99
CA GLU A 287 1.87 49.49 17.42
C GLU A 287 2.47 50.59 18.31
N LYS A 288 3.68 51.06 17.99
CA LYS A 288 4.31 52.20 18.70
C LYS A 288 3.52 53.49 18.52
N GLU A 289 3.05 53.78 17.30
CA GLU A 289 2.17 54.93 17.04
C GLU A 289 0.87 54.83 17.85
N LEU A 290 0.26 53.64 17.92
CA LEU A 290 -0.96 53.40 18.69
C LEU A 290 -0.73 53.59 20.19
N GLN A 291 0.37 53.06 20.74
CA GLN A 291 0.73 53.27 22.14
C GLN A 291 0.96 54.75 22.45
N LYS A 292 1.63 55.48 21.54
CA LYS A 292 1.82 56.94 21.67
C LYS A 292 0.50 57.70 21.58
N ALA A 293 -0.42 57.29 20.71
CA ALA A 293 -1.76 57.88 20.62
C ALA A 293 -2.59 57.60 21.89
N GLN A 294 -2.49 56.39 22.45
CA GLN A 294 -3.15 56.03 23.69
C GLN A 294 -2.60 56.82 24.89
N SER A 295 -1.28 57.00 24.99
CA SER A 295 -0.69 57.83 26.06
C SER A 295 -1.11 59.30 25.93
N LEU A 296 -1.14 59.82 24.70
CA LEU A 296 -1.61 61.18 24.43
C LEU A 296 -3.10 61.35 24.79
N SER A 297 -3.94 60.37 24.42
CA SER A 297 -5.37 60.39 24.77
C SER A 297 -5.60 60.33 26.27
N ARG A 298 -4.79 59.56 27.03
CA ARG A 298 -4.87 59.54 28.50
C ARG A 298 -4.45 60.86 29.11
N SER A 299 -3.39 61.48 28.58
CA SER A 299 -2.95 62.81 29.02
C SER A 299 -4.02 63.87 28.78
N LEU A 300 -4.65 63.87 27.60
CA LEU A 300 -5.72 64.81 27.26
C LEU A 300 -6.98 64.57 28.09
N LEU A 301 -7.29 63.30 28.42
CA LEU A 301 -8.40 62.98 29.31
C LEU A 301 -8.16 63.54 30.72
N HIS A 302 -6.94 63.35 31.25
CA HIS A 302 -6.54 63.88 32.55
C HIS A 302 -6.59 65.42 32.59
N GLU A 303 -6.07 66.08 31.55
CA GLU A 303 -6.11 67.54 31.43
C GLU A 303 -7.54 68.08 31.30
N ALA A 304 -8.42 67.35 30.62
CA ALA A 304 -9.85 67.68 30.54
C ALA A 304 -10.57 67.47 31.88
N GLU A 305 -10.22 66.41 32.63
CA GLU A 305 -10.74 66.15 33.98
C GLU A 305 -10.27 67.23 34.97
N GLU A 306 -8.99 67.62 34.94
CA GLU A 306 -8.44 68.73 35.72
C GLU A 306 -9.10 70.06 35.37
N SER A 307 -9.26 70.36 34.08
CA SER A 307 -9.94 71.57 33.62
C SER A 307 -11.42 71.59 34.04
N SER A 308 -12.09 70.43 34.03
CA SER A 308 -13.47 70.29 34.51
C SER A 308 -13.57 70.48 36.02
N ALA A 309 -12.62 69.96 36.80
CA ALA A 309 -12.56 70.15 38.24
C ALA A 309 -12.31 71.62 38.60
N ALA A 310 -11.40 72.29 37.88
CA ALA A 310 -11.16 73.72 38.05
C ALA A 310 -12.40 74.56 37.70
N LEU A 311 -13.14 74.21 36.65
CA LEU A 311 -14.40 74.85 36.29
C LEU A 311 -15.48 74.69 37.37
N LEU A 312 -15.58 73.50 37.99
CA LEU A 312 -16.50 73.26 39.10
C LEU A 312 -16.14 74.12 40.32
N LEU A 313 -14.86 74.19 40.70
CA LEU A 313 -14.39 75.05 41.79
C LEU A 313 -14.67 76.54 41.50
N CYS A 314 -14.45 77.01 40.27
CA CYS A 314 -14.81 78.37 39.86
C CYS A 314 -16.33 78.63 39.93
N GLN A 315 -17.16 77.64 39.61
CA GLN A 315 -18.62 77.77 39.72
C GLN A 315 -19.07 77.84 41.19
N GLU A 316 -18.48 77.03 42.06
CA GLU A 316 -18.72 77.07 43.51
C GLU A 316 -18.28 78.40 44.13
N GLU A 317 -17.11 78.90 43.75
CA GLU A 317 -16.60 80.20 44.20
C GLU A 317 -17.49 81.36 43.70
N LYS A 318 -17.94 81.32 42.44
CA LYS A 318 -18.92 82.28 41.91
C LYS A 318 -20.24 82.24 42.68
N ALA A 319 -20.74 81.06 43.03
CA ALA A 319 -21.98 80.92 43.82
C ALA A 319 -21.80 81.45 45.26
N SER A 320 -20.63 81.24 45.86
CA SER A 320 -20.25 81.78 47.17
C SER A 320 -20.16 83.32 47.16
N LEU A 321 -19.47 83.90 46.17
CA LEU A 321 -19.38 85.36 46.02
C LEU A 321 -20.74 86.00 45.75
N LEU A 322 -21.61 85.34 44.98
CA LEU A 322 -22.96 85.84 44.71
C LEU A 322 -23.83 85.83 45.97
N THR A 323 -23.72 84.79 46.81
CA THR A 323 -24.44 84.72 48.09
C THR A 323 -23.92 85.75 49.09
N GLU A 324 -22.61 85.96 49.18
CA GLU A 324 -22.00 87.00 50.01
C GLU A 324 -22.41 88.41 49.55
N PHE A 325 -22.44 88.66 48.23
CA PHE A 325 -22.91 89.93 47.67
C PHE A 325 -24.39 90.20 48.02
N GLN A 326 -25.26 89.18 47.92
CA GLN A 326 -26.66 89.31 48.30
C GLN A 326 -26.84 89.57 49.81
N GLN A 327 -26.01 88.95 50.66
CA GLN A 327 -25.98 89.24 52.10
C GLN A 327 -25.50 90.67 52.41
N ARG A 328 -24.42 91.12 51.78
CA ARG A 328 -23.93 92.51 51.95
C ARG A 328 -24.96 93.53 51.47
N LYS A 329 -25.64 93.25 50.35
CA LYS A 329 -26.72 94.10 49.83
C LYS A 329 -27.89 94.19 50.82
N THR A 330 -28.36 93.07 51.36
CA THR A 330 -29.45 93.06 52.35
C THR A 330 -29.05 93.74 53.66
N SER A 331 -27.82 93.53 54.15
CA SER A 331 -27.27 94.26 55.29
C SER A 331 -27.22 95.77 55.05
N TYR A 332 -26.71 96.22 53.89
CA TYR A 332 -26.62 97.64 53.57
C TYR A 332 -28.00 98.30 53.44
N VAL A 333 -28.96 97.61 52.81
CA VAL A 333 -30.36 98.08 52.72
C VAL A 333 -30.98 98.18 54.12
N THR A 334 -30.70 97.24 55.01
CA THR A 334 -31.17 97.25 56.40
C THR A 334 -30.55 98.39 57.21
N GLN A 335 -29.25 98.65 57.05
CA GLN A 335 -28.57 99.78 57.71
C GLN A 335 -29.14 101.13 57.22
N LEU A 336 -29.38 101.27 55.91
CA LEU A 336 -29.99 102.48 55.35
C LEU A 336 -31.42 102.69 55.85
N SER A 337 -32.24 101.64 55.93
CA SER A 337 -33.60 101.75 56.46
C SER A 337 -33.59 102.14 57.94
N GLU A 338 -32.65 101.61 58.74
CA GLU A 338 -32.46 101.98 60.14
C GLU A 338 -32.03 103.44 60.33
N ILE A 339 -31.08 103.92 59.51
CA ILE A 339 -30.62 105.32 59.53
C ILE A 339 -31.78 106.26 59.15
N LEU A 340 -32.55 105.93 58.10
CA LEU A 340 -33.71 106.71 57.68
C LEU A 340 -34.81 106.72 58.76
N THR A 341 -35.02 105.61 59.46
CA THR A 341 -35.97 105.52 60.57
C THR A 341 -35.53 106.36 61.76
N LYS A 342 -34.25 106.30 62.15
CA LYS A 342 -33.67 107.13 63.22
C LYS A 342 -33.68 108.62 62.89
N ALA A 343 -33.42 108.99 61.63
CA ALA A 343 -33.50 110.36 61.14
C ALA A 343 -34.95 110.88 61.12
N GLY A 344 -35.91 110.08 60.66
CA GLY A 344 -37.34 110.39 60.71
C GLY A 344 -37.85 110.60 62.14
N GLN A 345 -37.47 109.71 63.08
CA GLN A 345 -37.79 109.84 64.50
C GLN A 345 -37.11 111.04 65.19
N LYS A 346 -35.98 111.52 64.67
CA LYS A 346 -35.30 112.73 65.17
C LYS A 346 -36.01 113.99 64.65
N LEU A 347 -36.34 114.04 63.36
CA LEU A 347 -37.13 115.13 62.77
C LEU A 347 -38.52 115.26 63.40
N GLU A 348 -39.18 114.14 63.71
CA GLU A 348 -40.49 114.17 64.39
C GLU A 348 -40.38 114.68 65.85
N ARG A 349 -39.29 114.34 66.55
CA ARG A 349 -38.99 114.89 67.89
C ARG A 349 -38.64 116.38 67.86
N ASP A 350 -37.92 116.82 66.83
CA ASP A 350 -37.54 118.24 66.65
C ASP A 350 -38.75 119.08 66.20
N ARG A 351 -39.68 118.49 65.44
CA ARG A 351 -40.97 119.10 65.03
C ARG A 351 -41.93 119.31 66.21
N ILE A 352 -41.90 118.45 67.22
CA ILE A 352 -42.76 118.57 68.42
C ILE A 352 -42.18 119.58 69.44
N LYS A 353 -40.89 119.97 69.34
CA LYS A 353 -40.21 120.85 70.30
C LYS A 353 -39.94 122.28 69.84
N SER A 354 -40.13 122.62 68.57
CA SER A 354 -39.82 123.96 68.05
C SER A 354 -41.09 124.64 67.52
N LYS A 355 -41.59 125.64 68.25
CA LYS A 355 -42.69 126.51 67.78
C LYS A 355 -42.24 127.92 67.42
N ASP A 356 -40.99 128.31 67.66
CA ASP A 356 -40.44 129.60 67.24
C ASP A 356 -38.92 129.44 67.06
N ASP A 357 -38.46 129.22 65.82
CA ASP A 357 -37.17 129.68 65.25
C ASP A 357 -36.89 128.95 63.92
N GLY A 358 -37.18 129.60 62.80
CA GLY A 358 -37.04 129.05 61.44
C GLY A 358 -35.61 128.89 60.93
N SER A 359 -34.58 129.27 61.71
CA SER A 359 -33.18 129.26 61.26
C SER A 359 -32.49 127.89 61.44
N THR A 360 -32.82 127.14 62.49
CA THR A 360 -32.23 125.82 62.78
C THR A 360 -32.76 124.71 61.86
N LEU A 361 -33.98 124.87 61.33
CA LEU A 361 -34.59 123.95 60.37
C LEU A 361 -33.88 124.02 59.00
N LEU A 362 -33.43 125.21 58.58
CA LEU A 362 -32.71 125.39 57.32
C LEU A 362 -31.35 124.68 57.33
N GLN A 363 -30.59 124.81 58.43
CA GLN A 363 -29.26 124.18 58.57
C GLN A 363 -29.33 122.66 58.71
N ALA A 364 -30.36 122.12 59.37
CA ALA A 364 -30.62 120.68 59.41
C ALA A 364 -31.01 120.13 58.03
N THR A 365 -31.78 120.91 57.25
CA THR A 365 -32.19 120.55 55.89
C THR A 365 -31.00 120.56 54.93
N GLU A 366 -30.11 121.56 55.01
CA GLU A 366 -28.89 121.60 54.20
C GLU A 366 -27.93 120.45 54.51
N ASN A 367 -27.79 120.08 55.79
CA ASN A 367 -26.95 118.94 56.17
C ASN A 367 -27.53 117.61 55.68
N LEU A 368 -28.85 117.40 55.79
CA LEU A 368 -29.52 116.23 55.24
C LEU A 368 -29.39 116.16 53.72
N GLN A 369 -29.50 117.30 53.02
CA GLN A 369 -29.34 117.37 51.57
C GLN A 369 -27.90 117.06 51.15
N ARG A 370 -26.90 117.49 51.92
CA ARG A 370 -25.49 117.15 51.68
C ARG A 370 -25.23 115.65 51.90
N THR A 371 -25.77 115.06 52.98
CA THR A 371 -25.66 113.62 53.25
C THR A 371 -26.41 112.78 52.20
N LEU A 372 -27.58 113.25 51.72
CA LEU A 372 -28.31 112.60 50.62
C LEU A 372 -27.51 112.62 49.33
N GLN A 373 -26.91 113.76 48.96
CA GLN A 373 -26.06 113.85 47.77
C GLN A 373 -24.82 112.94 47.87
N GLU A 374 -24.22 112.82 49.05
CA GLU A 374 -23.07 111.95 49.26
C GLU A 374 -23.45 110.46 49.16
N LYS A 375 -24.60 110.07 49.73
CA LYS A 375 -25.15 108.72 49.58
C LYS A 375 -25.61 108.41 48.16
N GLU A 376 -26.09 109.41 47.42
CA GLU A 376 -26.43 109.26 46.00
C GLU A 376 -25.18 109.05 45.15
N LYS A 377 -24.08 109.75 45.43
CA LYS A 377 -22.77 109.50 44.80
C LYS A 377 -22.23 108.10 45.11
N GLU A 378 -22.33 107.65 46.36
CA GLU A 378 -21.95 106.27 46.73
C GLU A 378 -22.81 105.23 46.02
N LEU A 379 -24.13 105.48 45.90
CA LEU A 379 -25.04 104.60 45.18
C LEU A 379 -24.71 104.55 43.68
N GLN A 380 -24.42 105.70 43.05
CA GLN A 380 -24.00 105.74 41.65
C GLN A 380 -22.68 105.00 41.43
N LYS A 381 -21.73 105.11 42.37
CA LYS A 381 -20.46 104.37 42.33
C LYS A 381 -20.67 102.85 42.52
N ALA A 382 -21.57 102.45 43.40
CA ALA A 382 -21.95 101.04 43.57
C ALA A 382 -22.66 100.49 42.33
N GLN A 383 -23.52 101.30 41.69
CA GLN A 383 -24.20 100.94 40.44
C GLN A 383 -23.22 100.80 39.27
N SER A 384 -22.22 101.69 39.15
CA SER A 384 -21.18 101.53 38.12
C SER A 384 -20.33 100.27 38.34
N LEU A 385 -20.00 99.97 39.60
CA LEU A 385 -19.25 98.75 39.93
C LEU A 385 -20.06 97.48 39.62
N SER A 386 -21.36 97.48 39.95
CA SER A 386 -22.26 96.38 39.63
C SER A 386 -22.43 96.18 38.13
N ARG A 387 -22.46 97.25 37.31
CA ARG A 387 -22.51 97.15 35.84
C ARG A 387 -21.20 96.58 35.28
N SER A 388 -20.06 96.97 35.84
CA SER A 388 -18.74 96.42 35.44
C SER A 388 -18.66 94.92 35.72
N LEU A 389 -19.08 94.49 36.91
CA LEU A 389 -19.09 93.07 37.29
C LEU A 389 -20.09 92.25 36.47
N LEU A 390 -21.24 92.85 36.09
CA LEU A 390 -22.19 92.19 35.20
C LEU A 390 -21.59 91.98 33.81
N HIS A 391 -20.89 92.98 33.28
CA HIS A 391 -20.23 92.88 31.97
C HIS A 391 -19.12 91.81 31.96
N GLU A 392 -18.28 91.74 33.01
CA GLU A 392 -17.27 90.67 33.15
C GLU A 392 -17.91 89.28 33.28
N ALA A 393 -19.05 89.17 33.96
CA ALA A 393 -19.79 87.91 34.06
C ALA A 393 -20.42 87.49 32.72
N GLU A 394 -20.90 88.45 31.92
CA GLU A 394 -21.42 88.23 30.56
C GLU A 394 -20.30 87.83 29.59
N GLU A 395 -19.14 88.49 29.65
CA GLU A 395 -17.95 88.10 28.87
C GLU A 395 -17.45 86.70 29.24
N SER A 396 -17.40 86.39 30.54
CA SER A 396 -17.03 85.05 31.02
C SER A 396 -18.04 83.99 30.57
N SER A 397 -19.34 84.33 30.52
CA SER A 397 -20.38 83.44 29.99
C SER A 397 -20.27 83.23 28.49
N ALA A 398 -19.90 84.26 27.73
CA ALA A 398 -19.69 84.16 26.29
C ALA A 398 -18.47 83.29 25.96
N ALA A 399 -17.38 83.41 26.72
CA ALA A 399 -16.21 82.53 26.61
C ALA A 399 -16.56 81.07 26.90
N LEU A 400 -17.41 80.81 27.90
CA LEU A 400 -17.84 79.46 28.26
C LEU A 400 -18.72 78.83 27.17
N LEU A 401 -19.58 79.63 26.51
CA LEU A 401 -20.35 79.19 25.34
C LEU A 401 -19.44 78.83 24.16
N LEU A 402 -18.43 79.65 23.86
CA LEU A 402 -17.45 79.34 22.80
C LEU A 402 -16.68 78.04 23.10
N CYS A 403 -16.25 77.83 24.35
CA CYS A 403 -15.63 76.56 24.75
C CYS A 403 -16.59 75.35 24.62
N GLN A 404 -17.88 75.55 24.89
CA GLN A 404 -18.89 74.50 24.68
C GLN A 404 -19.10 74.18 23.20
N GLU A 405 -19.11 75.20 22.33
CA GLU A 405 -19.20 75.03 20.87
C GLU A 405 -17.96 74.32 20.30
N GLU A 406 -16.75 74.69 20.75
CA GLU A 406 -15.51 74.00 20.37
C GLU A 406 -15.50 72.54 20.82
N LYS A 407 -15.94 72.27 22.06
CA LYS A 407 -16.08 70.90 22.57
C LYS A 407 -17.07 70.08 21.72
N ALA A 408 -18.20 70.67 21.35
CA ALA A 408 -19.18 70.01 20.48
C ALA A 408 -18.60 69.73 19.09
N SER A 409 -17.88 70.69 18.51
CA SER A 409 -17.18 70.54 17.23
C SER A 409 -16.16 69.40 17.25
N LEU A 410 -15.27 69.37 18.25
CA LEU A 410 -14.28 68.30 18.41
C LEU A 410 -14.93 66.93 18.62
N LEU A 411 -16.04 66.86 19.35
CA LEU A 411 -16.79 65.62 19.53
C LEU A 411 -17.39 65.12 18.21
N THR A 412 -17.94 66.02 17.38
CA THR A 412 -18.44 65.65 16.05
C THR A 412 -17.32 65.18 15.12
N GLU A 413 -16.17 65.84 15.13
CA GLU A 413 -15.01 65.42 14.33
C GLU A 413 -14.48 64.06 14.79
N PHE A 414 -14.40 63.82 16.10
CA PHE A 414 -14.01 62.52 16.66
C PHE A 414 -14.96 61.41 16.21
N GLN A 415 -16.28 61.63 16.27
CA GLN A 415 -17.27 60.65 15.81
C GLN A 415 -17.14 60.40 14.30
N GLN A 416 -16.89 61.43 13.51
CA GLN A 416 -16.68 61.30 12.07
C GLN A 416 -15.40 60.52 11.74
N ARG A 417 -14.30 60.74 12.46
CA ARG A 417 -13.06 59.95 12.29
C ARG A 417 -13.27 58.50 12.70
N LYS A 418 -14.01 58.26 13.79
CA LYS A 418 -14.36 56.92 14.25
C LYS A 418 -15.18 56.16 13.21
N THR A 419 -16.21 56.78 12.62
CA THR A 419 -17.02 56.13 11.59
C THR A 419 -16.21 55.89 10.31
N SER A 420 -15.36 56.84 9.90
CA SER A 420 -14.43 56.68 8.76
C SER A 420 -13.45 55.53 8.94
N HIS A 421 -12.83 55.40 10.12
CA HIS A 421 -11.94 54.27 10.43
C HIS A 421 -12.70 52.94 10.44
N ALA A 422 -13.94 52.91 10.97
CA ALA A 422 -14.76 51.72 10.96
C ALA A 422 -15.12 51.28 9.52
N THR A 423 -15.45 52.21 8.62
CA THR A 423 -15.68 51.90 7.20
C THR A 423 -14.42 51.40 6.51
N GLN A 424 -13.25 52.00 6.76
CA GLN A 424 -11.98 51.52 6.20
C GLN A 424 -11.63 50.10 6.67
N LEU A 425 -11.82 49.79 7.96
CA LEU A 425 -11.59 48.45 8.50
C LEU A 425 -12.55 47.43 7.88
N ASN A 426 -13.83 47.78 7.73
CA ASN A 426 -14.81 46.91 7.07
C ASN A 426 -14.47 46.67 5.59
N GLU A 427 -13.94 47.67 4.89
CA GLU A 427 -13.48 47.51 3.50
C GLU A 427 -12.25 46.59 3.39
N ILE A 428 -11.31 46.69 4.33
CA ILE A 428 -10.15 45.79 4.39
C ILE A 428 -10.60 44.35 4.70
N LEU A 429 -11.50 44.18 5.66
CA LEU A 429 -12.05 42.87 6.02
C LEU A 429 -12.78 42.22 4.83
N THR A 430 -13.67 42.95 4.16
CA THR A 430 -14.38 42.43 2.98
C THR A 430 -13.43 42.08 1.83
N LYS A 431 -12.37 42.86 1.59
CA LYS A 431 -11.33 42.51 0.60
C LYS A 431 -10.56 41.24 0.99
N ALA A 432 -10.28 41.04 2.27
CA ALA A 432 -9.61 39.84 2.78
C ALA A 432 -10.49 38.60 2.65
N GLU A 433 -11.78 38.71 3.01
CA GLU A 433 -12.78 37.64 2.84
C GLU A 433 -12.94 37.23 1.37
N GLN A 434 -13.06 38.21 0.46
CA GLN A 434 -13.12 37.95 -0.99
C GLN A 434 -11.86 37.29 -1.53
N LYS A 435 -10.68 37.57 -0.95
CA LYS A 435 -9.44 36.90 -1.34
C LYS A 435 -9.41 35.45 -0.85
N LEU A 436 -9.79 35.21 0.41
CA LEU A 436 -9.90 33.86 0.97
C LEU A 436 -10.91 33.00 0.20
N GLU A 437 -12.05 33.56 -0.21
CA GLU A 437 -13.05 32.82 -0.99
C GLU A 437 -12.53 32.49 -2.40
N ARG A 438 -11.79 33.39 -3.05
CA ARG A 438 -11.11 33.09 -4.32
C ARG A 438 -10.09 31.97 -4.17
N ASP A 439 -9.29 31.98 -3.12
CA ASP A 439 -8.29 30.94 -2.83
C ASP A 439 -8.98 29.59 -2.52
N ARG A 440 -10.11 29.60 -1.80
CA ARG A 440 -10.94 28.43 -1.52
C ARG A 440 -11.54 27.82 -2.79
N ILE A 441 -12.08 28.65 -3.69
CA ILE A 441 -12.61 28.19 -4.99
C ILE A 441 -11.50 27.61 -5.85
N LYS A 442 -10.32 28.25 -5.90
CA LYS A 442 -9.17 27.75 -6.63
C LYS A 442 -8.71 26.38 -6.10
N SER A 443 -8.59 26.24 -4.78
CA SER A 443 -8.26 24.96 -4.13
C SER A 443 -9.27 23.85 -4.44
N LYS A 444 -10.58 24.16 -4.46
CA LYS A 444 -11.61 23.19 -4.87
C LYS A 444 -11.45 22.74 -6.32
N ASN A 445 -11.12 23.66 -7.23
CA ASN A 445 -10.87 23.30 -8.63
C ASN A 445 -9.62 22.42 -8.78
N ASP A 446 -8.53 22.75 -8.08
CA ASP A 446 -7.32 21.92 -8.08
C ASP A 446 -7.61 20.51 -7.51
N SER A 447 -8.41 20.43 -6.44
CA SER A 447 -8.87 19.16 -5.87
C SER A 447 -9.76 18.37 -6.83
N SER A 448 -10.67 19.04 -7.55
CA SER A 448 -11.52 18.40 -8.57
C SER A 448 -10.67 17.83 -9.72
N THR A 449 -9.62 18.54 -10.11
CA THR A 449 -8.70 18.10 -11.17
C THR A 449 -7.91 16.86 -10.72
N LEU A 450 -7.46 16.83 -9.46
CA LEU A 450 -6.83 15.67 -8.83
C LEU A 450 -7.76 14.46 -8.72
N LEU A 451 -9.04 14.69 -8.41
CA LEU A 451 -10.03 13.61 -8.32
C LEU A 451 -10.28 13.00 -9.69
N GLN A 452 -10.39 13.83 -10.72
CA GLN A 452 -10.56 13.39 -12.11
C GLN A 452 -9.34 12.63 -12.65
N THR A 453 -8.11 13.07 -12.31
CA THR A 453 -6.91 12.30 -12.69
C THR A 453 -6.83 10.96 -11.97
N THR A 454 -7.25 10.91 -10.70
CA THR A 454 -7.32 9.67 -9.92
C THR A 454 -8.33 8.69 -10.53
N GLU A 455 -9.53 9.15 -10.90
CA GLU A 455 -10.53 8.33 -11.58
C GLU A 455 -10.04 7.81 -12.95
N ASN A 456 -9.32 8.65 -13.70
CA ASN A 456 -8.74 8.24 -14.98
C ASN A 456 -7.68 7.15 -14.77
N LEU A 457 -6.78 7.29 -13.79
CA LEU A 457 -5.80 6.25 -13.44
C LEU A 457 -6.48 4.95 -13.01
N GLN A 458 -7.56 5.03 -12.24
CA GLN A 458 -8.31 3.86 -11.81
C GLN A 458 -8.99 3.13 -12.98
N ARG A 459 -9.53 3.87 -13.97
CA ARG A 459 -10.03 3.27 -15.22
C ARG A 459 -8.92 2.57 -16.00
N THR A 460 -7.76 3.21 -16.16
CA THR A 460 -6.60 2.60 -16.84
C THR A 460 -6.14 1.32 -16.13
N LEU A 461 -6.14 1.32 -14.79
CA LEU A 461 -5.73 0.17 -14.00
C LEU A 461 -6.72 -1.01 -14.16
N GLN A 462 -8.03 -0.74 -14.16
CA GLN A 462 -9.04 -1.75 -14.46
C GLN A 462 -8.94 -2.30 -15.88
N GLU A 463 -8.58 -1.46 -16.86
CA GLU A 463 -8.40 -1.88 -18.25
C GLU A 463 -7.18 -2.80 -18.39
N LYS A 464 -6.07 -2.48 -17.72
CA LYS A 464 -4.89 -3.34 -17.64
C LYS A 464 -5.16 -4.67 -16.93
N GLU A 465 -6.01 -4.66 -15.91
CA GLU A 465 -6.42 -5.88 -15.20
C GLU A 465 -7.26 -6.80 -16.10
N LYS A 466 -8.15 -6.23 -16.93
CA LYS A 466 -8.89 -7.00 -17.96
C LYS A 466 -7.94 -7.57 -19.02
N GLU A 467 -6.95 -6.81 -19.47
CA GLU A 467 -5.92 -7.32 -20.40
C GLU A 467 -5.14 -8.48 -19.79
N LEU A 468 -4.77 -8.39 -18.52
CA LEU A 468 -4.08 -9.46 -17.79
C LEU A 468 -4.94 -10.73 -17.68
N GLN A 469 -6.23 -10.59 -17.32
CA GLN A 469 -7.16 -11.72 -17.28
C GLN A 469 -7.33 -12.37 -18.66
N LYS A 470 -7.40 -11.57 -19.72
CA LYS A 470 -7.45 -12.07 -21.09
C LYS A 470 -6.17 -12.84 -21.44
N ALA A 471 -5.00 -12.30 -21.13
CA ALA A 471 -3.72 -12.98 -21.34
C ALA A 471 -3.63 -14.31 -20.57
N GLN A 472 -4.11 -14.34 -19.32
CA GLN A 472 -4.18 -15.57 -18.52
C GLN A 472 -5.12 -16.63 -19.13
N SER A 473 -6.28 -16.23 -19.64
CA SER A 473 -7.21 -17.14 -20.33
C SER A 473 -6.57 -17.74 -21.60
N LEU A 474 -5.83 -16.93 -22.36
CA LEU A 474 -5.12 -17.35 -23.56
C LEU A 474 -3.99 -18.33 -23.22
N SER A 475 -3.23 -18.07 -22.16
CA SER A 475 -2.19 -18.97 -21.67
C SER A 475 -2.76 -20.32 -21.22
N ARG A 476 -3.92 -20.34 -20.53
CA ARG A 476 -4.60 -21.59 -20.16
C ARG A 476 -5.09 -22.37 -21.39
N SER A 477 -5.62 -21.68 -22.40
CA SER A 477 -6.05 -22.32 -23.64
C SER A 477 -4.89 -22.98 -24.38
N LEU A 478 -3.75 -22.29 -24.48
CA LEU A 478 -2.54 -22.84 -25.12
C LEU A 478 -1.96 -24.03 -24.35
N LEU A 479 -2.04 -24.01 -23.02
CA LEU A 479 -1.62 -25.14 -22.19
C LEU A 479 -2.50 -26.38 -22.47
N HIS A 480 -3.81 -26.20 -22.53
CA HIS A 480 -4.76 -27.28 -22.83
C HIS A 480 -4.55 -27.86 -24.24
N GLU A 481 -4.30 -27.01 -25.24
CA GLU A 481 -4.02 -27.46 -26.61
C GLU A 481 -2.69 -28.24 -26.70
N ALA A 482 -1.69 -27.87 -25.89
CA ALA A 482 -0.45 -28.62 -25.76
C ALA A 482 -0.65 -29.97 -25.05
N GLU A 483 -1.49 -30.03 -24.03
CA GLU A 483 -1.87 -31.26 -23.32
C GLU A 483 -2.66 -32.21 -24.24
N GLU A 484 -3.60 -31.71 -25.04
CA GLU A 484 -4.33 -32.48 -26.05
C GLU A 484 -3.40 -33.02 -27.13
N SER A 485 -2.46 -32.20 -27.61
CA SER A 485 -1.45 -32.63 -28.58
C SER A 485 -0.53 -33.72 -28.01
N SER A 486 -0.20 -33.63 -26.71
CA SER A 486 0.58 -34.65 -26.00
C SER A 486 -0.22 -35.96 -25.86
N ALA A 487 -1.51 -35.88 -25.53
CA ALA A 487 -2.40 -37.03 -25.43
C ALA A 487 -2.58 -37.74 -26.80
N ALA A 488 -2.72 -36.97 -27.89
CA ALA A 488 -2.79 -37.52 -29.24
C ALA A 488 -1.49 -38.26 -29.63
N LEU A 489 -0.33 -37.75 -29.23
CA LEU A 489 0.97 -38.41 -29.43
C LEU A 489 1.06 -39.74 -28.68
N LEU A 490 0.56 -39.80 -27.44
CA LEU A 490 0.50 -41.03 -26.64
C LEU A 490 -0.41 -42.09 -27.29
N LEU A 491 -1.60 -41.70 -27.74
CA LEU A 491 -2.49 -42.61 -28.48
C LEU A 491 -1.83 -43.17 -29.73
N CYS A 492 -1.10 -42.32 -30.47
CA CYS A 492 -0.37 -42.72 -31.67
C CYS A 492 0.77 -43.73 -31.34
N GLN A 493 1.41 -43.58 -30.18
CA GLN A 493 2.40 -44.55 -29.68
C GLN A 493 1.77 -45.89 -29.26
N GLU A 494 0.60 -45.86 -28.63
CA GLU A 494 -0.16 -47.07 -28.27
C GLU A 494 -0.65 -47.82 -29.51
N GLU A 495 -1.14 -47.10 -30.53
CA GLU A 495 -1.58 -47.69 -31.80
C GLU A 495 -0.41 -48.36 -32.54
N LYS A 496 0.76 -47.72 -32.55
CA LYS A 496 2.01 -48.31 -33.07
C LYS A 496 2.41 -49.58 -32.31
N ALA A 497 2.27 -49.59 -30.99
CA ALA A 497 2.56 -50.78 -30.18
C ALA A 497 1.58 -51.92 -30.49
N SER A 498 0.28 -51.60 -30.65
CA SER A 498 -0.76 -52.56 -31.02
C SER A 498 -0.51 -53.21 -32.38
N LEU A 499 -0.21 -52.41 -33.41
CA LEU A 499 0.15 -52.91 -34.75
C LEU A 499 1.40 -53.80 -34.73
N LEU A 500 2.38 -53.49 -33.88
CA LEU A 500 3.58 -54.30 -33.72
C LEU A 500 3.24 -55.67 -33.10
N THR A 501 2.36 -55.70 -32.09
CA THR A 501 1.90 -56.96 -31.48
C THR A 501 1.08 -57.80 -32.46
N GLU A 502 0.19 -57.20 -33.26
CA GLU A 502 -0.55 -57.89 -34.31
C GLU A 502 0.39 -58.50 -35.36
N PHE A 503 1.42 -57.73 -35.77
CA PHE A 503 2.42 -58.23 -36.71
C PHE A 503 3.19 -59.44 -36.15
N GLN A 504 3.56 -59.41 -34.87
CA GLN A 504 4.21 -60.55 -34.22
C GLN A 504 3.29 -61.78 -34.09
N GLN A 505 2.00 -61.57 -33.81
CA GLN A 505 1.00 -62.64 -33.83
C GLN A 505 0.81 -63.26 -35.23
N ARG A 506 0.72 -62.43 -36.28
CA ARG A 506 0.64 -62.94 -37.65
C ARG A 506 1.89 -63.72 -38.04
N LYS A 507 3.07 -63.25 -37.65
CA LYS A 507 4.34 -63.95 -37.87
C LYS A 507 4.37 -65.31 -37.19
N THR A 508 3.99 -65.38 -35.91
CA THR A 508 3.96 -66.64 -35.15
C THR A 508 2.94 -67.61 -35.74
N SER A 509 1.73 -67.15 -36.07
CA SER A 509 0.72 -67.95 -36.79
C SER A 509 1.24 -68.52 -38.11
N TYR A 510 1.92 -67.72 -38.93
CA TYR A 510 2.53 -68.19 -40.19
C TYR A 510 3.62 -69.25 -39.95
N VAL A 511 4.45 -69.06 -38.93
CA VAL A 511 5.49 -70.03 -38.55
C VAL A 511 4.86 -71.35 -38.10
N THR A 512 3.80 -71.30 -37.30
CA THR A 512 3.05 -72.50 -36.87
C THR A 512 2.37 -73.21 -38.03
N GLN A 513 1.79 -72.47 -38.99
CA GLN A 513 1.22 -73.08 -40.19
C GLN A 513 2.29 -73.76 -41.04
N LEU A 514 3.47 -73.16 -41.18
CA LEU A 514 4.59 -73.75 -41.92
C LEU A 514 5.14 -75.00 -41.22
N SER A 515 5.24 -75.00 -39.88
CA SER A 515 5.67 -76.19 -39.14
C SER A 515 4.67 -77.34 -39.22
N GLU A 516 3.36 -77.05 -39.23
CA GLU A 516 2.33 -78.06 -39.50
C GLU A 516 2.43 -78.65 -40.91
N ILE A 517 2.68 -77.82 -41.93
CA ILE A 517 2.83 -78.30 -43.30
C ILE A 517 4.07 -79.18 -43.42
N LEU A 518 5.18 -78.80 -42.80
CA LEU A 518 6.41 -79.59 -42.77
C LEU A 518 6.23 -80.93 -42.06
N THR A 519 5.62 -80.95 -40.88
CA THR A 519 5.36 -82.19 -40.14
C THR A 519 4.41 -83.12 -40.90
N LYS A 520 3.37 -82.59 -41.57
CA LYS A 520 2.48 -83.38 -42.45
C LYS A 520 3.23 -83.96 -43.66
N ALA A 521 4.20 -83.23 -44.22
CA ALA A 521 5.03 -83.71 -45.32
C ALA A 521 6.01 -84.80 -44.87
N GLU A 522 6.64 -84.63 -43.70
CA GLU A 522 7.52 -85.64 -43.08
C GLU A 522 6.75 -86.94 -42.77
N GLN A 523 5.56 -86.84 -42.17
CA GLN A 523 4.70 -88.00 -41.90
C GLN A 523 4.22 -88.70 -43.18
N LYS A 524 4.09 -87.97 -44.30
CA LYS A 524 3.74 -88.56 -45.58
C LYS A 524 4.92 -89.33 -46.18
N LEU A 525 6.12 -88.74 -46.14
CA LEU A 525 7.35 -89.41 -46.58
C LEU A 525 7.63 -90.67 -45.77
N GLU A 526 7.38 -90.65 -44.46
CA GLU A 526 7.57 -91.83 -43.61
C GLU A 526 6.55 -92.93 -43.91
N ARG A 527 5.29 -92.58 -44.18
CA ARG A 527 4.27 -93.54 -44.66
C ARG A 527 4.63 -94.14 -46.01
N ASP A 528 5.13 -93.32 -46.95
CA ASP A 528 5.56 -93.79 -48.27
C ASP A 528 6.79 -94.70 -48.16
N ARG A 529 7.68 -94.46 -47.18
CA ARG A 529 8.85 -95.30 -46.88
C ARG A 529 8.46 -96.64 -46.25
N ILE A 530 7.45 -96.67 -45.38
CA ILE A 530 6.91 -97.91 -44.80
C ILE A 530 6.18 -98.72 -45.89
N LYS A 531 5.40 -98.06 -46.74
CA LYS A 531 4.69 -98.71 -47.85
C LYS A 531 5.64 -99.29 -48.91
N SER A 532 6.75 -98.60 -49.19
CA SER A 532 7.85 -99.13 -50.02
C SER A 532 8.59 -100.31 -49.39
N LYS A 533 8.51 -100.48 -48.07
CA LYS A 533 9.12 -101.62 -47.34
C LYS A 533 8.19 -102.84 -47.36
N ASP A 534 6.88 -102.63 -47.34
CA ASP A 534 5.87 -103.68 -47.45
C ASP A 534 5.73 -104.20 -48.90
N ASP A 535 5.83 -103.33 -49.91
CA ASP A 535 5.81 -103.73 -51.33
C ASP A 535 7.09 -104.51 -51.75
N SER A 536 8.17 -104.43 -50.96
CA SER A 536 9.39 -105.23 -51.13
C SER A 536 9.31 -106.62 -50.47
N SER A 537 8.30 -106.88 -49.62
CA SER A 537 8.13 -108.15 -48.90
C SER A 537 7.18 -109.14 -49.60
N THR A 538 6.55 -108.73 -50.71
CA THR A 538 5.57 -109.54 -51.47
C THR A 538 5.91 -109.64 -52.95
N LEU A 539 7.21 -109.74 -53.27
CA LEU A 539 7.72 -110.04 -54.62
C LEU A 539 8.72 -111.19 -54.59
N LEU A 540 8.39 -112.24 -53.83
CA LEU A 540 9.08 -113.52 -53.86
C LEU A 540 8.11 -114.69 -53.62
N GLN A 541 6.98 -114.70 -54.31
CA GLN A 541 6.31 -115.97 -54.62
C GLN A 541 5.36 -115.85 -55.81
N THR A 542 5.39 -116.87 -56.66
CA THR A 542 4.47 -117.19 -57.77
C THR A 542 4.70 -116.48 -59.10
N THR A 543 5.82 -116.87 -59.72
CA THR A 543 5.88 -117.21 -61.14
C THR A 543 4.98 -118.42 -61.45
N GLU A 544 3.83 -118.20 -62.07
CA GLU A 544 3.34 -118.98 -63.21
C GLU A 544 1.96 -118.45 -63.67
N ASN A 545 1.75 -118.43 -64.98
CA ASN A 545 0.55 -118.02 -65.73
C ASN A 545 0.54 -116.58 -66.28
N LEU A 546 1.54 -116.26 -67.11
CA LEU A 546 1.38 -115.31 -68.22
C LEU A 546 0.71 -116.00 -69.40
N GLN A 547 -0.62 -115.90 -69.56
CA GLN A 547 -1.22 -116.02 -70.90
C GLN A 547 -2.65 -115.48 -71.04
N LYS A 548 -2.93 -114.24 -70.62
CA LYS A 548 -4.19 -113.56 -71.01
C LYS A 548 -4.28 -112.03 -70.84
N SER A 549 -3.18 -111.27 -70.92
CA SER A 549 -3.28 -109.81 -70.72
C SER A 549 -2.34 -108.96 -71.60
N THR A 550 -2.29 -109.25 -72.90
CA THR A 550 -1.67 -108.38 -73.90
C THR A 550 -2.58 -107.23 -74.38
N ALA A 551 -3.85 -107.18 -73.94
CA ALA A 551 -4.76 -106.06 -74.24
C ALA A 551 -4.86 -104.99 -73.12
N ALA A 552 -4.42 -105.31 -71.89
CA ALA A 552 -4.47 -104.35 -70.76
C ALA A 552 -3.23 -103.44 -70.67
N LEU A 553 -2.08 -103.89 -71.20
CA LEU A 553 -0.84 -103.11 -71.22
C LEU A 553 -0.94 -101.89 -72.16
N ASP A 554 -1.61 -102.01 -73.30
CA ASP A 554 -1.82 -100.88 -74.21
C ASP A 554 -2.80 -99.85 -73.66
N THR A 555 -3.81 -100.28 -72.90
CA THR A 555 -4.72 -99.35 -72.19
C THR A 555 -4.07 -98.69 -70.98
N GLN A 556 -3.09 -99.33 -70.35
CA GLN A 556 -2.31 -98.76 -69.25
C GLN A 556 -1.27 -97.76 -69.77
N LEU A 557 -0.62 -98.03 -70.91
CA LEU A 557 0.31 -97.11 -71.57
C LEU A 557 -0.40 -95.83 -72.07
N VAL A 558 -1.63 -95.94 -72.56
CA VAL A 558 -2.45 -94.76 -72.96
C VAL A 558 -2.88 -93.93 -71.73
N LYS A 559 -3.17 -94.56 -70.59
CA LYS A 559 -3.48 -93.84 -69.34
C LYS A 559 -2.25 -93.17 -68.76
N GLU A 560 -1.09 -93.82 -68.81
CA GLU A 560 0.17 -93.28 -68.30
C GLU A 560 0.68 -92.10 -69.15
N THR A 561 0.50 -92.15 -70.47
CA THR A 561 0.82 -91.02 -71.35
C THR A 561 -0.13 -89.83 -71.15
N LYS A 562 -1.43 -90.06 -70.90
CA LYS A 562 -2.38 -89.01 -70.48
C LYS A 562 -2.07 -88.41 -69.11
N LEU A 563 -1.66 -89.22 -68.14
CA LEU A 563 -1.24 -88.73 -66.83
C LEU A 563 0.06 -87.91 -66.92
N LYS A 564 1.03 -88.35 -67.73
CA LYS A 564 2.28 -87.61 -67.98
C LYS A 564 2.03 -86.28 -68.67
N SER A 565 1.09 -86.19 -69.62
CA SER A 565 0.75 -84.91 -70.25
C SER A 565 0.01 -83.97 -69.29
N ALA A 566 -0.94 -84.47 -68.49
CA ALA A 566 -1.61 -83.69 -67.45
C ALA A 566 -0.64 -83.19 -66.34
N LEU A 567 0.35 -84.01 -65.96
CA LEU A 567 1.38 -83.63 -65.00
C LEU A 567 2.30 -82.53 -65.58
N ARG A 568 2.66 -82.61 -66.86
CA ARG A 568 3.44 -81.57 -67.53
C ARG A 568 2.64 -80.26 -67.63
N GLN A 569 1.35 -80.34 -67.92
CA GLN A 569 0.47 -79.18 -67.98
C GLN A 569 0.35 -78.48 -66.62
N THR A 570 0.07 -79.23 -65.55
CA THR A 570 0.00 -78.67 -64.18
C THR A 570 1.34 -78.14 -63.69
N GLN A 571 2.47 -78.77 -64.04
CA GLN A 571 3.80 -78.20 -63.79
C GLN A 571 4.02 -76.88 -64.52
N GLN A 572 3.51 -76.74 -65.74
CA GLN A 572 3.64 -75.52 -66.53
C GLN A 572 2.77 -74.38 -65.98
N GLU A 573 1.55 -74.70 -65.54
CA GLU A 573 0.65 -73.78 -64.82
C GLU A 573 1.25 -73.34 -63.48
N LEU A 574 1.84 -74.26 -62.71
CA LEU A 574 2.50 -73.91 -61.45
C LEU A 574 3.71 -73.00 -61.69
N LYS A 575 4.47 -73.23 -62.77
CA LYS A 575 5.57 -72.35 -63.18
C LYS A 575 5.08 -70.96 -63.63
N SER A 576 3.94 -70.87 -64.33
CA SER A 576 3.38 -69.57 -64.74
C SER A 576 2.87 -68.79 -63.53
N LEU A 577 2.14 -69.44 -62.62
CA LEU A 577 1.62 -68.83 -61.40
C LEU A 577 2.75 -68.33 -60.49
N ASN A 578 3.81 -69.12 -60.34
CA ASN A 578 4.97 -68.74 -59.51
C ASN A 578 5.74 -67.56 -60.13
N ARG A 579 5.81 -67.47 -61.47
CA ARG A 579 6.35 -66.28 -62.15
C ARG A 579 5.48 -65.04 -61.92
N GLN A 580 4.15 -65.19 -61.95
CA GLN A 580 3.22 -64.10 -61.68
C GLN A 580 3.34 -63.60 -60.25
N TRP A 581 3.32 -64.51 -59.27
CA TRP A 581 3.49 -64.17 -57.85
C TRP A 581 4.82 -63.45 -57.58
N ARG A 582 5.91 -63.87 -58.22
CA ARG A 582 7.21 -63.16 -58.10
C ARG A 582 7.12 -61.72 -58.62
N LYS A 583 6.44 -61.50 -59.76
CA LYS A 583 6.23 -60.15 -60.32
C LYS A 583 5.39 -59.28 -59.39
N GLU A 584 4.26 -59.81 -58.90
CA GLU A 584 3.40 -59.11 -57.94
C GLU A 584 4.13 -58.77 -56.65
N LYS A 585 4.89 -59.74 -56.09
CA LYS A 585 5.73 -59.51 -54.90
C LYS A 585 6.73 -58.38 -55.12
N THR A 586 7.44 -58.36 -56.25
CA THR A 586 8.38 -57.27 -56.56
C THR A 586 7.70 -55.92 -56.77
N CYS A 587 6.48 -55.91 -57.33
CA CYS A 587 5.68 -54.71 -57.52
C CYS A 587 5.24 -54.12 -56.16
N LEU A 588 4.63 -54.96 -55.30
CA LEU A 588 4.17 -54.57 -53.97
C LEU A 588 5.32 -54.10 -53.08
N THR A 589 6.47 -54.78 -53.15
CA THR A 589 7.65 -54.38 -52.36
C THR A 589 8.18 -53.02 -52.81
N SER A 590 8.16 -52.72 -54.12
CA SER A 590 8.56 -51.42 -54.66
C SER A 590 7.57 -50.31 -54.27
N GLN A 591 6.25 -50.59 -54.32
CA GLN A 591 5.22 -49.65 -53.89
C GLN A 591 5.31 -49.35 -52.39
N LEU A 592 5.51 -50.36 -51.55
CA LEU A 592 5.67 -50.19 -50.10
C LEU A 592 6.91 -49.34 -49.77
N LYS A 593 8.04 -49.61 -50.45
CA LYS A 593 9.26 -48.80 -50.29
C LYS A 593 9.07 -47.36 -50.77
N GLY A 594 8.32 -47.16 -51.85
CA GLY A 594 7.93 -45.84 -52.34
C GLY A 594 7.12 -45.08 -51.29
N ALA A 595 5.99 -45.65 -50.85
CA ALA A 595 5.12 -45.07 -49.84
C ALA A 595 5.85 -44.77 -48.52
N HIS A 596 6.72 -45.68 -48.07
CA HIS A 596 7.49 -45.46 -46.84
C HIS A 596 8.47 -44.29 -46.97
N ARG A 597 9.11 -44.12 -48.15
CA ARG A 597 9.99 -42.96 -48.42
C ARG A 597 9.20 -41.66 -48.43
N THR A 598 8.02 -41.62 -49.06
CA THR A 598 7.18 -40.41 -49.08
C THR A 598 6.76 -40.02 -47.66
N HIS A 599 6.32 -41.00 -46.86
CA HIS A 599 5.90 -40.75 -45.49
C HIS A 599 7.05 -40.28 -44.57
N LEU A 600 8.25 -40.87 -44.72
CA LEU A 600 9.44 -40.39 -44.01
C LEU A 600 9.80 -38.95 -44.39
N SER A 601 9.69 -38.60 -45.68
CA SER A 601 9.95 -37.24 -46.13
C SER A 601 8.92 -36.24 -45.58
N GLU A 602 7.65 -36.62 -45.47
CA GLU A 602 6.60 -35.79 -44.87
C GLU A 602 6.84 -35.59 -43.37
N LEU A 603 7.20 -36.64 -42.64
CA LEU A 603 7.53 -36.55 -41.22
C LEU A 603 8.73 -35.63 -40.98
N GLN A 604 9.79 -35.74 -41.78
CA GLN A 604 10.94 -34.83 -41.71
C GLN A 604 10.56 -33.37 -42.03
N MET A 605 9.63 -33.16 -42.97
CA MET A 605 9.11 -31.83 -43.27
C MET A 605 8.26 -31.28 -42.10
N GLN A 606 7.50 -32.13 -41.41
CA GLN A 606 6.76 -31.70 -40.22
C GLN A 606 7.68 -31.41 -39.04
N GLU A 607 8.69 -32.25 -38.82
CA GLU A 607 9.70 -32.07 -37.77
C GLU A 607 10.46 -30.75 -37.95
N THR A 608 10.88 -30.44 -39.19
CA THR A 608 11.53 -29.15 -39.51
C THR A 608 10.59 -27.96 -39.32
N LYS A 609 9.30 -28.08 -39.69
CA LYS A 609 8.29 -27.04 -39.43
C LYS A 609 8.07 -26.81 -37.94
N MET A 610 7.95 -27.87 -37.13
CA MET A 610 7.78 -27.76 -35.68
C MET A 610 9.02 -27.17 -35.03
N ALA A 611 10.23 -27.57 -35.46
CA ALA A 611 11.48 -27.00 -34.95
C ALA A 611 11.58 -25.48 -35.19
N VAL A 612 11.18 -25.01 -36.38
CA VAL A 612 11.13 -23.57 -36.69
C VAL A 612 10.12 -22.83 -35.81
N LEU A 613 8.92 -23.40 -35.61
CA LEU A 613 7.90 -22.78 -34.75
C LEU A 613 8.32 -22.73 -33.28
N LEU A 614 8.94 -23.79 -32.76
CA LEU A 614 9.51 -23.81 -31.42
C LEU A 614 10.59 -22.75 -31.26
N LYS A 615 11.50 -22.62 -32.24
CA LYS A 615 12.53 -21.58 -32.25
C LYS A 615 11.93 -20.18 -32.19
N GLN A 616 10.92 -19.90 -33.01
CA GLN A 616 10.22 -18.62 -33.01
C GLN A 616 9.49 -18.34 -31.68
N ALA A 617 8.94 -19.36 -31.04
CA ALA A 617 8.29 -19.22 -29.73
C ALA A 617 9.32 -18.94 -28.62
N GLU A 618 10.45 -19.66 -28.62
CA GLU A 618 11.57 -19.42 -27.72
C GLU A 618 12.12 -17.99 -27.84
N ASP A 619 12.35 -17.51 -29.07
CA ASP A 619 12.85 -16.16 -29.32
C ASP A 619 11.85 -15.09 -28.84
N LYS A 620 10.53 -15.31 -29.05
CA LYS A 620 9.48 -14.42 -28.52
C LYS A 620 9.45 -14.39 -26.99
N LEU A 621 9.55 -15.54 -26.34
CA LEU A 621 9.60 -15.64 -24.88
C LEU A 621 10.87 -14.99 -24.31
N GLY A 622 12.01 -15.19 -24.96
CA GLY A 622 13.27 -14.54 -24.61
C GLY A 622 13.18 -13.02 -24.69
N ASN A 623 12.57 -12.50 -25.75
CA ASN A 623 12.34 -11.06 -25.90
C ASN A 623 11.38 -10.51 -24.84
N GLN A 624 10.32 -11.22 -24.49
CA GLN A 624 9.40 -10.79 -23.43
C GLN A 624 10.06 -10.79 -22.05
N LEU A 625 10.85 -11.83 -21.73
CA LEU A 625 11.60 -11.89 -20.48
C LEU A 625 12.61 -10.73 -20.36
N PHE A 626 13.28 -10.40 -21.46
CA PHE A 626 14.19 -9.26 -21.52
C PHE A 626 13.48 -7.94 -21.24
N LEU A 627 12.35 -7.67 -21.92
CA LEU A 627 11.55 -6.46 -21.72
C LEU A 627 11.02 -6.36 -20.28
N TRP A 628 10.54 -7.46 -19.72
CA TRP A 628 10.07 -7.50 -18.33
C TRP A 628 11.21 -7.21 -17.34
N GLN A 629 12.41 -7.72 -17.61
CA GLN A 629 13.58 -7.46 -16.77
C GLN A 629 14.04 -6.00 -16.85
N GLU A 630 13.95 -5.38 -18.03
CA GLU A 630 14.22 -3.96 -18.24
C GLU A 630 13.18 -3.07 -17.54
N GLU A 631 11.89 -3.39 -17.67
CA GLU A 631 10.80 -2.69 -16.96
C GLU A 631 10.96 -2.81 -15.44
N LYS A 632 11.29 -4.01 -14.94
CA LYS A 632 11.58 -4.22 -13.52
C LYS A 632 12.75 -3.37 -13.02
N ALA A 633 13.82 -3.26 -13.81
CA ALA A 633 14.97 -2.41 -13.47
C ALA A 633 14.56 -0.93 -13.45
N SER A 634 13.78 -0.49 -14.44
CA SER A 634 13.28 0.89 -14.53
C SER A 634 12.38 1.27 -13.34
N LEU A 635 11.47 0.38 -12.93
CA LEU A 635 10.61 0.59 -11.77
C LEU A 635 11.39 0.64 -10.45
N LEU A 636 12.45 -0.18 -10.31
CA LEU A 636 13.34 -0.14 -9.15
C LEU A 636 14.08 1.20 -9.07
N THR A 637 14.62 1.69 -10.18
CA THR A 637 15.28 3.00 -10.22
C THR A 637 14.31 4.13 -9.91
N GLU A 638 13.09 4.10 -10.45
CA GLU A 638 12.08 5.12 -10.16
C GLU A 638 11.68 5.11 -8.68
N ALA A 639 11.56 3.93 -8.07
CA ALA A 639 11.26 3.81 -6.63
C ALA A 639 12.39 4.39 -5.76
N GLU A 640 13.65 4.19 -6.15
CA GLU A 640 14.81 4.78 -5.46
C GLU A 640 14.87 6.30 -5.64
N GLU A 641 14.57 6.83 -6.82
CA GLU A 641 14.45 8.26 -7.09
C GLU A 641 13.32 8.91 -6.28
N ARG A 642 12.15 8.27 -6.21
CA ARG A 642 11.04 8.73 -5.35
C ARG A 642 11.42 8.70 -3.87
N LYS A 643 12.14 7.67 -3.43
CA LYS A 643 12.61 7.58 -2.04
C LYS A 643 13.64 8.68 -1.73
N THR A 644 14.59 8.92 -2.62
CA THR A 644 15.63 9.94 -2.45
C THR A 644 15.08 11.36 -2.53
N SER A 645 14.02 11.60 -3.31
CA SER A 645 13.32 12.90 -3.33
C SER A 645 12.41 13.13 -2.11
N TYR A 646 11.77 12.09 -1.56
CA TYR A 646 10.88 12.21 -0.42
C TYR A 646 11.60 12.37 0.94
N LEU A 647 12.74 11.71 1.14
CA LEU A 647 13.47 11.75 2.42
C LEU A 647 13.91 13.17 2.85
N PRO A 648 14.42 14.04 1.97
CA PRO A 648 14.72 15.43 2.31
C PRO A 648 13.48 16.21 2.75
N LEU A 649 12.35 16.03 2.05
CA LEU A 649 11.10 16.70 2.39
C LEU A 649 10.61 16.29 3.78
N LEU A 650 10.69 15.00 4.10
CA LEU A 650 10.34 14.50 5.43
C LEU A 650 11.26 15.05 6.52
N ARG A 651 12.56 15.22 6.22
CA ARG A 651 13.53 15.85 7.14
C ARG A 651 13.22 17.33 7.36
N GLU A 652 12.92 18.07 6.30
CA GLU A 652 12.53 19.48 6.38
C GLU A 652 11.23 19.64 7.18
N GLN A 653 10.24 18.77 6.95
CA GLN A 653 8.99 18.76 7.72
C GLN A 653 9.25 18.48 9.21
N LYS A 654 10.09 17.50 9.55
CA LYS A 654 10.48 17.22 10.94
C LYS A 654 11.18 18.42 11.58
N GLN A 655 12.06 19.09 10.84
CA GLN A 655 12.74 20.28 11.34
C GLN A 655 11.77 21.46 11.53
N ALA A 656 10.80 21.64 10.62
CA ALA A 656 9.76 22.65 10.77
C ALA A 656 8.87 22.38 11.98
N ASN A 657 8.46 21.12 12.19
CA ASN A 657 7.69 20.71 13.37
C ASN A 657 8.49 20.95 14.67
N PHE A 658 9.78 20.64 14.68
CA PHE A 658 10.63 20.91 15.85
C PHE A 658 10.68 22.41 16.18
N LYS A 659 10.88 23.27 15.17
CA LYS A 659 10.84 24.73 15.35
C LYS A 659 9.48 25.24 15.84
N LEU A 660 8.38 24.64 15.36
CA LEU A 660 7.04 25.00 15.80
C LEU A 660 6.81 24.61 17.28
N VAL A 661 7.27 23.43 17.69
CA VAL A 661 7.21 22.98 19.09
C VAL A 661 8.03 23.89 20.01
N ASP A 662 9.21 24.32 19.58
CA ASP A 662 10.03 25.27 20.35
C ASP A 662 9.34 26.62 20.49
N ALA A 663 8.76 27.15 19.39
CA ALA A 663 8.01 28.40 19.42
C ALA A 663 6.75 28.33 20.31
N LEU A 664 6.04 27.20 20.29
CA LEU A 664 4.90 26.96 21.18
C LEU A 664 5.33 26.95 22.65
N ARG A 665 6.44 26.28 22.97
CA ARG A 665 7.00 26.26 24.33
C ARG A 665 7.39 27.64 24.81
N GLU A 666 7.99 28.47 23.94
CA GLU A 666 8.33 29.85 24.29
C GLU A 666 7.08 30.71 24.53
N ALA A 667 6.03 30.53 23.72
CA ALA A 667 4.76 31.22 23.89
C ALA A 667 4.06 30.80 25.20
N GLU A 668 4.07 29.51 25.53
CA GLU A 668 3.56 28.97 26.80
C GLU A 668 4.30 29.58 27.99
N GLN A 669 5.64 29.64 27.95
CA GLN A 669 6.45 30.27 29.00
C GLN A 669 6.14 31.76 29.17
N LYS A 670 5.95 32.50 28.08
CA LYS A 670 5.54 33.92 28.12
C LYS A 670 4.15 34.09 28.71
N LEU A 671 3.21 33.21 28.38
CA LEU A 671 1.85 33.23 28.92
C LEU A 671 1.86 32.94 30.42
N GLU A 672 2.64 31.94 30.86
CA GLU A 672 2.83 31.62 32.27
C GLU A 672 3.44 32.81 33.04
N TRP A 673 4.49 33.43 32.50
CA TRP A 673 5.09 34.62 33.10
C TRP A 673 4.09 35.78 33.22
N ASN A 674 3.32 36.06 32.16
CA ASN A 674 2.26 37.07 32.20
C ASN A 674 1.17 36.74 33.23
N HIS A 675 0.82 35.45 33.37
CA HIS A 675 -0.16 35.00 34.34
C HIS A 675 0.31 35.26 35.78
N VAL A 676 1.56 34.89 36.09
CA VAL A 676 2.17 35.18 37.40
C VAL A 676 2.22 36.68 37.66
N GLN A 677 2.65 37.48 36.68
CA GLN A 677 2.68 38.94 36.81
C GLN A 677 1.30 39.52 37.09
N TRP A 678 0.28 39.06 36.36
CA TRP A 678 -1.11 39.47 36.60
C TRP A 678 -1.59 39.09 38.01
N GLN A 679 -1.23 37.92 38.54
CA GLN A 679 -1.56 37.56 39.91
C GLN A 679 -0.89 38.48 40.94
N VAL A 680 0.36 38.88 40.71
CA VAL A 680 1.10 39.83 41.56
C VAL A 680 0.43 41.21 41.51
N ASP A 681 0.13 41.71 40.32
CA ASP A 681 -0.52 43.01 40.14
C ASP A 681 -1.91 43.03 40.79
N ARG A 682 -2.69 41.95 40.61
CA ARG A 682 -4.00 41.77 41.27
C ARG A 682 -3.87 41.77 42.78
N SER A 683 -2.88 41.09 43.34
CA SER A 683 -2.64 41.04 44.79
C SER A 683 -2.24 42.42 45.33
N THR A 684 -1.42 43.14 44.57
CA THR A 684 -1.00 44.52 44.91
C THR A 684 -2.19 45.47 44.89
N LEU A 685 -3.06 45.38 43.88
CA LEU A 685 -4.28 46.18 43.77
C LEU A 685 -5.26 45.89 44.92
N LEU A 686 -5.42 44.62 45.30
CA LEU A 686 -6.24 44.25 46.46
C LEU A 686 -5.67 44.85 47.75
N GLN A 687 -4.35 44.77 47.94
CA GLN A 687 -3.69 45.33 49.11
C GLN A 687 -3.82 46.86 49.18
N THR A 688 -3.71 47.58 48.05
CA THR A 688 -3.91 49.04 48.02
C THR A 688 -5.37 49.39 48.28
N THR A 689 -6.32 48.63 47.74
CA THR A 689 -7.76 48.80 48.00
C THR A 689 -8.10 48.60 49.47
N GLU A 690 -7.57 47.54 50.09
CA GLU A 690 -7.74 47.29 51.54
C GLU A 690 -7.11 48.41 52.39
N SER A 691 -5.95 48.93 51.99
CA SER A 691 -5.29 50.06 52.66
C SER A 691 -6.15 51.33 52.58
N LEU A 692 -6.68 51.66 51.40
CA LEU A 692 -7.60 52.80 51.21
C LEU A 692 -8.88 52.64 52.03
N GLN A 693 -9.44 51.42 52.08
CA GLN A 693 -10.63 51.13 52.88
C GLN A 693 -10.37 51.34 54.39
N ARG A 694 -9.19 50.96 54.90
CA ARG A 694 -8.78 51.26 56.29
C ARG A 694 -8.67 52.75 56.54
N THR A 695 -8.02 53.50 55.64
CA THR A 695 -7.89 54.97 55.76
C THR A 695 -9.25 55.66 55.73
N LEU A 696 -10.20 55.18 54.91
CA LEU A 696 -11.58 55.69 54.90
C LEU A 696 -12.29 55.41 56.24
N GLN A 697 -12.20 54.20 56.78
CA GLN A 697 -12.76 53.88 58.10
C GLN A 697 -12.14 54.71 59.22
N GLU A 698 -10.83 54.98 59.16
CA GLU A 698 -10.16 55.88 60.12
C GLU A 698 -10.68 57.32 60.00
N LYS A 699 -10.89 57.82 58.77
CA LYS A 699 -11.48 59.14 58.54
C LYS A 699 -12.93 59.25 59.03
N GLU A 700 -13.74 58.21 58.85
CA GLU A 700 -15.10 58.14 59.39
C GLU A 700 -15.09 58.18 60.92
N LYS A 701 -14.22 57.38 61.56
CA LYS A 701 -14.04 57.39 63.02
C LYS A 701 -13.56 58.75 63.54
N GLU A 702 -12.62 59.38 62.85
CA GLU A 702 -12.13 60.73 63.18
C GLU A 702 -13.26 61.77 63.08
N GLN A 703 -14.09 61.70 62.05
CA GLN A 703 -15.25 62.59 61.91
C GLN A 703 -16.26 62.40 63.05
N ASP A 704 -16.54 61.15 63.43
CA ASP A 704 -17.44 60.87 64.55
C ASP A 704 -16.84 61.31 65.89
N TRP A 705 -15.51 61.20 66.05
CA TRP A 705 -14.80 61.75 67.19
C TRP A 705 -14.90 63.27 67.25
N GLN A 706 -14.73 63.98 66.13
CA GLN A 706 -14.90 65.44 66.05
C GLN A 706 -16.34 65.89 66.34
N LYS A 707 -17.35 65.14 65.89
CA LYS A 707 -18.76 65.39 66.26
C LYS A 707 -18.97 65.22 67.76
N ALA A 708 -18.43 64.16 68.35
CA ALA A 708 -18.51 63.92 69.79
C ALA A 708 -17.77 65.01 70.58
N GLU A 709 -16.60 65.44 70.13
CA GLU A 709 -15.83 66.54 70.73
C GLU A 709 -16.61 67.86 70.66
N SER A 710 -17.21 68.18 69.51
CA SER A 710 -18.04 69.38 69.33
C SER A 710 -19.28 69.35 70.22
N ALA A 711 -19.91 68.18 70.38
CA ALA A 711 -21.04 68.00 71.28
C ALA A 711 -20.64 68.17 72.75
N MET A 712 -19.50 67.61 73.17
CA MET A 712 -18.97 67.82 74.52
C MET A 712 -18.60 69.29 74.77
N LYS A 713 -17.98 69.97 73.81
CA LYS A 713 -17.68 71.41 73.88
C LYS A 713 -18.96 72.24 74.04
N SER A 714 -20.00 71.97 73.25
CA SER A 714 -21.30 72.62 73.40
C SER A 714 -21.91 72.39 74.78
N GLN A 715 -21.84 71.17 75.33
CA GLN A 715 -22.32 70.87 76.68
C GLN A 715 -21.55 71.63 77.77
N VAL A 716 -20.23 71.80 77.59
CA VAL A 716 -19.39 72.59 78.51
C VAL A 716 -19.77 74.06 78.42
N GLU A 717 -19.92 74.63 77.21
CA GLU A 717 -20.36 76.02 77.01
C GLU A 717 -21.76 76.28 77.60
N ASP A 718 -22.69 75.34 77.44
CA ASP A 718 -24.03 75.41 78.02
C ASP A 718 -23.97 75.35 79.56
N ALA A 719 -23.13 74.47 80.13
CA ALA A 719 -22.92 74.37 81.57
C ALA A 719 -22.24 75.62 82.14
N GLU A 720 -21.25 76.18 81.45
CA GLU A 720 -20.60 77.44 81.81
C GLU A 720 -21.59 78.62 81.76
N SER A 721 -22.43 78.68 80.73
CA SER A 721 -23.48 79.70 80.61
C SER A 721 -24.52 79.57 81.72
N ALA A 722 -24.91 78.33 82.08
CA ALA A 722 -25.80 78.07 83.21
C ALA A 722 -25.18 78.46 84.56
N MET A 723 -23.89 78.15 84.79
CA MET A 723 -23.17 78.58 86.00
C MET A 723 -23.06 80.11 86.07
N LYS A 724 -22.80 80.77 84.94
CA LYS A 724 -22.72 82.23 84.88
C LYS A 724 -24.06 82.90 85.17
N SER A 725 -25.16 82.37 84.65
CA SER A 725 -26.53 82.81 85.02
C SER A 725 -26.81 82.60 86.51
N GLN A 726 -26.39 81.47 87.10
CA GLN A 726 -26.56 81.23 88.53
C GLN A 726 -25.72 82.17 89.40
N VAL A 727 -24.53 82.59 88.94
CA VAL A 727 -23.70 83.60 89.62
C VAL A 727 -24.35 84.99 89.53
N GLU A 728 -24.89 85.37 88.38
CA GLU A 728 -25.63 86.64 88.20
C GLU A 728 -26.94 86.67 89.02
N ASP A 729 -27.64 85.54 89.14
CA ASP A 729 -28.81 85.39 90.00
C ASP A 729 -28.44 85.42 91.50
N ALA A 730 -27.26 84.90 91.88
CA ALA A 730 -26.75 84.97 93.25
C ALA A 730 -26.27 86.39 93.63
N GLU A 731 -25.68 87.14 92.70
CA GLU A 731 -25.33 88.55 92.90
C GLU A 731 -26.56 89.46 93.01
N SER A 732 -27.66 89.08 92.36
CA SER A 732 -28.95 89.79 92.45
C SER A 732 -29.72 89.52 93.76
N GLN A 733 -29.28 88.56 94.59
CA GLN A 733 -29.87 88.23 95.89
C GLN A 733 -29.09 88.78 97.10
N ILE A 734 -28.14 89.70 96.91
CA ILE A 734 -27.52 90.45 98.02
C ILE A 734 -28.51 91.53 98.51
N PRO A 735 -29.10 91.40 99.71
CA PRO A 735 -30.05 92.39 100.21
C PRO A 735 -29.30 93.63 100.70
N GLN A 736 -29.59 94.79 100.11
CA GLN A 736 -29.35 96.07 100.77
C GLN A 736 -30.15 96.11 102.08
N LYS A 737 -29.50 96.09 103.25
CA LYS A 737 -30.06 96.62 104.50
C LYS A 737 -29.03 96.83 105.61
N SER A 738 -29.15 98.03 106.20
CA SER A 738 -28.75 98.50 107.54
C SER A 738 -27.26 98.38 107.91
N GLU A 739 -26.54 99.51 107.97
CA GLU A 739 -26.46 100.38 109.15
C GLU A 739 -26.04 99.65 110.43
N GLY A 740 -24.84 100.00 110.89
CA GLY A 740 -24.52 100.15 112.30
C GLY A 740 -24.67 98.90 113.16
N TRP A 741 -23.53 98.32 113.54
CA TRP A 741 -23.05 98.41 114.92
C TRP A 741 -21.59 97.97 114.96
N PHE A 742 -20.72 98.94 115.25
CA PHE A 742 -19.37 98.70 115.74
C PHE A 742 -19.45 97.94 117.07
N PRO A 743 -18.43 97.12 117.35
CA PRO A 743 -17.56 97.50 118.45
C PRO A 743 -16.12 97.66 117.97
N LYS A 744 -15.60 98.85 118.24
CA LYS A 744 -14.18 99.23 118.33
C LYS A 744 -13.20 98.05 118.21
N PHE A 745 -12.53 97.94 117.07
CA PHE A 745 -11.10 98.21 116.92
C PHE A 745 -10.90 98.74 115.51
N PHE A 746 -10.14 99.83 115.42
CA PHE A 746 -10.32 100.98 114.53
C PHE A 746 -10.62 100.71 113.05
#